data_AF-V4ACD1-F1
#
_entry.id   AF-V4ACD1-F1
#
_cell.length_a   1.000
_cell.length_b   1.000
_cell.length_c   1.000
_cell.angle_alpha   90.00
_cell.angle_beta   90.00
_cell.angle_gamma   90.00
#
_symmetry.space_group_name_H-M   'P 1'
#
loop_
_entity.id
_entity.type
_entity.pdbx_description
1 polymer ?
#
loop_
_entity_poly.entity_id
_entity_poly.type
_entity_poly.pdbx_seq_one_letter_code
_entity_poly.pdbx_strand_id
1 'polypeptide(L)'
;MKRLEPQPELFASILYAEPGALGLLANIVAALIVAIENIYDGPFTHTAYILAVILCTCAVTVNYIMPPVMFALLLTLIFEGVGSYFSWGKKVAAAFEIFIVLTSSYAVIVMTLKGVSQRYLLPGFGNAPFDPLLIRTKPAAKKKHEKKKNTKYAEPMGMGYIGNIVPAAVLVFHKFGFFIDFRPAMPMLIVGVLCHILGSFYAFLRHDLFHSVQFVVYFVFWTTRFLLQLFITIGYPVYDRYLYFGQWGLVGMLLILSTMSTCHSKTVFFYNLLFTITSILSVEQIPTSVHNYTFGVSAAILALASMYVAMAHLANSIAEKPIMFLGLEIITQENLTSFFKRIFDSNYTDDDKVSIKIVDTIGMVSSALALSCLAPVEATNTVYPLTGVIVAVKCFNANPAWMILVTSVLTACIAFYAAFAEITNSVLQDYIVPVGEPILKEVQVEEESQEPPCPLFSSQRTSNLLKVADILDKGGVVGTPTDTVYALGASCKHPESIKRIYHIKGRPPEKPICLCLSDLDQLVESNPVFSPLLWAFMRRCYPGGISCVVPKGPWMQNLGLGDAVQYVGTKESICIRVPDSTVLAYLVSLSGPIALTSANPSGGADSIHHDMVINSLGHKLDGIICDGKSNELVASTVVNCLKIDEGVITYFRIGCTPKERVDQLFEEAKAEINSTNSSINLSVNYST
;
A
#
# COMPACT_ATOMS: atom_id res chain seq x y z
N MET A 1 -1.22 37.83 -25.67
CA MET A 1 -1.89 37.24 -24.48
C MET A 1 -2.50 38.37 -23.66
N LYS A 2 -3.83 38.32 -23.41
CA LYS A 2 -4.57 39.32 -22.62
C LYS A 2 -4.03 39.35 -21.18
N ARG A 3 -3.79 40.56 -20.63
CA ARG A 3 -3.68 40.78 -19.18
C ARG A 3 -5.00 40.38 -18.55
N LEU A 4 -4.98 39.35 -17.71
CA LEU A 4 -6.08 39.06 -16.79
C LEU A 4 -5.99 40.04 -15.63
N GLU A 5 -7.00 40.89 -15.49
CA GLU A 5 -7.23 41.66 -14.27
C GLU A 5 -7.56 40.69 -13.12
N PRO A 6 -7.04 40.91 -11.89
CA PRO A 6 -7.43 40.11 -10.75
C PRO A 6 -8.85 40.48 -10.32
N GLN A 7 -9.80 39.55 -10.47
CA GLN A 7 -11.11 39.69 -9.86
C GLN A 7 -10.99 39.70 -8.32
N PRO A 8 -11.83 40.46 -7.61
CA PRO A 8 -11.87 40.46 -6.15
C PRO A 8 -12.65 39.22 -5.70
N GLU A 9 -12.00 38.06 -5.66
CA GLU A 9 -12.57 36.91 -4.98
C GLU A 9 -12.50 37.10 -3.46
N LEU A 10 -13.59 37.70 -2.98
CA LEU A 10 -14.13 37.77 -1.63
C LEU A 10 -13.52 36.77 -0.63
N PHE A 11 -13.24 37.25 0.58
CA PHE A 11 -12.84 36.56 1.82
C PHE A 11 -13.28 35.09 1.98
N ALA A 12 -14.43 34.70 1.42
CA ALA A 12 -14.90 33.32 1.35
C ALA A 12 -13.92 32.37 0.64
N SER A 13 -13.27 32.77 -0.46
CA SER A 13 -12.31 31.92 -1.19
C SER A 13 -11.08 31.55 -0.35
N ILE A 14 -10.73 32.39 0.62
CA ILE A 14 -9.63 32.17 1.58
C ILE A 14 -10.04 31.12 2.63
N LEU A 15 -11.29 31.14 3.11
CA LEU A 15 -11.81 30.10 3.99
C LEU A 15 -11.92 28.74 3.28
N TYR A 16 -12.35 28.72 2.02
CA TYR A 16 -12.55 27.48 1.25
C TYR A 16 -11.25 26.85 0.71
N ALA A 17 -10.13 27.58 0.67
CA ALA A 17 -8.87 27.09 0.12
C ALA A 17 -8.14 26.08 1.04
N GLU A 18 -8.40 26.10 2.35
CA GLU A 18 -7.87 25.12 3.30
C GLU A 18 -9.00 24.41 4.06
N PRO A 19 -9.37 23.17 3.66
CA PRO A 19 -10.42 22.38 4.34
C PRO A 19 -10.24 22.23 5.86
N GLY A 20 -9.01 22.38 6.35
CA GLY A 20 -8.70 22.33 7.78
C GLY A 20 -9.20 23.53 8.59
N ALA A 21 -9.32 24.72 7.99
CA ALA A 21 -9.77 25.93 8.68
C ALA A 21 -11.27 25.89 9.02
N LEU A 22 -12.10 25.40 8.08
CA LEU A 22 -13.53 25.15 8.32
C LEU A 22 -13.75 24.04 9.36
N GLY A 23 -12.96 22.97 9.32
CA GLY A 23 -13.00 21.91 10.33
C GLY A 23 -12.64 22.41 11.73
N LEU A 24 -11.61 23.26 11.85
CA LEU A 24 -11.26 23.88 13.13
C LEU A 24 -12.34 24.87 13.64
N LEU A 25 -12.96 25.65 12.76
CA LEU A 25 -14.04 26.57 13.13
C LEU A 25 -15.28 25.80 13.63
N ALA A 26 -15.65 24.71 12.97
CA ALA A 26 -16.70 23.82 13.45
C ALA A 26 -16.35 23.22 14.83
N ASN A 27 -15.08 22.85 15.03
CA ASN A 27 -14.62 22.32 16.31
C ASN A 27 -14.65 23.37 17.43
N ILE A 28 -14.32 24.63 17.14
CA ILE A 28 -14.40 25.74 18.11
C ILE A 28 -15.84 25.96 18.57
N VAL A 29 -16.78 26.05 17.63
CA VAL A 29 -18.19 26.33 17.95
C VAL A 29 -18.78 25.19 18.78
N ALA A 30 -18.54 23.94 18.39
CA ALA A 30 -19.05 22.80 19.13
C ALA A 30 -18.39 22.65 20.51
N ALA A 31 -17.06 22.83 20.65
CA ALA A 31 -16.40 22.75 21.96
C ALA A 31 -16.86 23.86 22.93
N LEU A 32 -17.16 25.06 22.42
CA LEU A 32 -17.68 26.15 23.23
C LEU A 32 -19.09 25.85 23.76
N ILE A 33 -19.94 25.24 22.95
CA ILE A 33 -21.30 24.82 23.35
C ILE A 33 -21.21 23.79 24.48
N VAL A 34 -20.37 22.77 24.33
CA VAL A 34 -20.20 21.73 25.35
C VAL A 34 -19.61 22.30 26.65
N ALA A 35 -18.62 23.20 26.57
CA ALA A 35 -18.04 23.84 27.75
C ALA A 35 -19.07 24.62 28.57
N ILE A 36 -19.96 25.35 27.88
CA ILE A 36 -21.04 26.09 28.52
C ILE A 36 -22.02 25.11 29.19
N GLU A 37 -22.42 24.03 28.51
CA GLU A 37 -23.30 23.01 29.09
C GLU A 37 -22.67 22.34 30.34
N ASN A 38 -21.37 22.02 30.29
CA ASN A 38 -20.62 21.39 31.38
C ASN A 38 -20.41 22.33 32.58
N ILE A 39 -20.36 23.65 32.37
CA ILE A 39 -20.25 24.66 33.45
C ILE A 39 -21.57 24.88 34.18
N TYR A 40 -22.70 24.87 33.45
CA TYR A 40 -24.01 25.21 33.99
C TYR A 40 -24.85 24.00 34.45
N ASP A 41 -24.30 22.79 34.44
CA ASP A 41 -24.98 21.55 34.88
C ASP A 41 -26.37 21.38 34.21
N GLY A 42 -26.46 21.65 32.91
CA GLY A 42 -27.72 21.65 32.17
C GLY A 42 -28.40 20.27 32.07
N PRO A 43 -29.73 20.21 31.85
CA PRO A 43 -30.51 18.96 31.84
C PRO A 43 -30.29 18.06 30.60
N PHE A 44 -29.41 18.45 29.68
CA PHE A 44 -29.13 17.71 28.44
C PHE A 44 -27.73 17.08 28.44
N THR A 45 -27.37 16.34 29.48
CA THR A 45 -26.07 15.64 29.54
C THR A 45 -25.81 14.73 28.33
N HIS A 46 -26.85 14.22 27.67
CA HIS A 46 -26.72 13.36 26.49
C HIS A 46 -26.30 14.09 25.19
N THR A 47 -26.57 15.41 25.05
CA THR A 47 -26.22 16.18 23.85
C THR A 47 -24.74 16.56 23.84
N ALA A 48 -24.19 16.91 25.00
CA ALA A 48 -22.76 17.14 25.21
C ALA A 48 -21.91 15.97 24.72
N TYR A 49 -22.25 14.73 25.13
CA TYR A 49 -21.54 13.52 24.70
C TYR A 49 -21.53 13.34 23.18
N ILE A 50 -22.70 13.44 22.53
CA ILE A 50 -22.81 13.25 21.08
C ILE A 50 -21.97 14.29 20.34
N LEU A 51 -21.98 15.54 20.82
CA LEU A 51 -21.23 16.63 20.23
C LEU A 51 -19.71 16.46 20.43
N ALA A 52 -19.25 16.02 21.61
CA ALA A 52 -17.85 15.67 21.89
C ALA A 52 -17.35 14.49 21.03
N VAL A 53 -18.20 13.49 20.77
CA VAL A 53 -17.89 12.38 19.85
C VAL A 53 -17.74 12.87 18.41
N ILE A 54 -18.64 13.74 17.95
CA ILE A 54 -18.56 14.35 16.61
C ILE A 54 -17.28 15.18 16.48
N LEU A 55 -16.95 15.98 17.50
CA LEU A 55 -15.72 16.78 17.58
C LEU A 55 -14.45 15.92 17.48
N CYS A 56 -14.37 14.84 18.25
CA CYS A 56 -13.25 13.91 18.21
C CYS A 56 -13.11 13.27 16.82
N THR A 57 -14.23 12.84 16.23
CA THR A 57 -14.26 12.23 14.89
C THR A 57 -13.86 13.21 13.78
N CYS A 58 -14.33 14.47 13.85
CA CYS A 58 -13.96 15.52 12.92
C CYS A 58 -12.49 15.95 13.07
N ALA A 59 -11.96 16.03 14.29
CA ALA A 59 -10.56 16.41 14.53
C ALA A 59 -9.55 15.39 13.97
N VAL A 60 -9.87 14.08 14.04
CA VAL A 60 -9.05 13.01 13.46
C VAL A 60 -8.87 13.15 11.94
N THR A 61 -9.73 13.93 11.28
CA THR A 61 -9.67 14.17 9.82
C THR A 61 -8.85 15.41 9.41
N VAL A 62 -8.37 16.24 10.36
CA VAL A 62 -7.68 17.52 10.06
C VAL A 62 -6.19 17.48 10.42
N ASN A 63 -5.34 17.83 9.45
CA ASN A 63 -3.97 17.27 9.31
C ASN A 63 -2.80 18.01 10.00
N TYR A 64 -2.97 19.15 10.67
CA TYR A 64 -1.79 20.02 10.97
C TYR A 64 -1.63 20.53 12.42
N ILE A 65 -2.62 20.39 13.31
CA ILE A 65 -2.55 20.83 14.72
C ILE A 65 -2.81 19.65 15.70
N MET A 66 -2.80 18.43 15.16
CA MET A 66 -3.42 17.25 15.75
C MET A 66 -2.95 16.87 17.18
N PRO A 67 -1.65 16.83 17.52
CA PRO A 67 -1.24 16.09 18.72
C PRO A 67 -1.71 16.72 20.06
N PRO A 68 -1.54 18.03 20.33
CA PRO A 68 -2.04 18.64 21.57
C PRO A 68 -3.57 18.75 21.65
N VAL A 69 -4.24 19.01 20.52
CA VAL A 69 -5.71 19.13 20.47
C VAL A 69 -6.38 17.77 20.63
N MET A 70 -5.85 16.73 20.00
CA MET A 70 -6.30 15.35 20.20
C MET A 70 -6.13 14.91 21.65
N PHE A 71 -5.01 15.27 22.28
CA PHE A 71 -4.79 14.99 23.70
C PHE A 71 -5.80 15.71 24.60
N ALA A 72 -6.09 16.99 24.33
CA ALA A 72 -7.11 17.72 25.06
C ALA A 72 -8.51 17.12 24.85
N LEU A 73 -8.88 16.76 23.61
CA LEU A 73 -10.17 16.12 23.28
C LEU A 73 -10.34 14.77 23.98
N LEU A 74 -9.26 14.00 24.03
CA LEU A 74 -9.23 12.73 24.71
C LEU A 74 -9.43 12.89 26.22
N LEU A 75 -8.76 13.87 26.83
CA LEU A 75 -8.96 14.19 28.24
C LEU A 75 -10.39 14.70 28.51
N THR A 76 -10.93 15.54 27.64
CA THR A 76 -12.33 15.96 27.67
C THR A 76 -13.25 14.75 27.73
N LEU A 77 -13.14 13.83 26.76
CA LEU A 77 -13.96 12.61 26.74
C LEU A 77 -13.86 11.85 28.06
N ILE A 78 -12.64 11.57 28.54
CA ILE A 78 -12.40 10.85 29.80
C ILE A 78 -13.15 11.53 30.96
N PHE A 79 -12.99 12.84 31.12
CA PHE A 79 -13.57 13.58 32.24
C PHE A 79 -15.06 13.86 32.09
N GLU A 80 -15.62 13.88 30.88
CA GLU A 80 -17.07 13.85 30.67
C GLU A 80 -17.67 12.52 31.13
N GLY A 81 -16.99 11.39 30.86
CA GLY A 81 -17.37 10.08 31.39
C GLY A 81 -17.44 10.05 32.91
N VAL A 82 -16.42 10.61 33.56
CA VAL A 82 -16.41 10.81 35.01
C VAL A 82 -17.50 11.81 35.44
N GLY A 83 -17.73 12.83 34.62
CA GLY A 83 -18.74 13.87 34.74
C GLY A 83 -20.18 13.38 34.79
N SER A 84 -20.46 12.19 34.23
CA SER A 84 -21.74 11.49 34.40
C SER A 84 -22.10 11.23 35.86
N TYR A 85 -21.08 11.01 36.70
CA TYR A 85 -21.23 10.62 38.10
C TYR A 85 -20.81 11.72 39.07
N PHE A 86 -19.84 12.53 38.66
CA PHE A 86 -19.23 13.54 39.52
C PHE A 86 -19.25 14.91 38.85
N SER A 87 -19.89 15.89 39.50
CA SER A 87 -19.96 17.26 38.98
C SER A 87 -18.58 17.91 38.78
N TRP A 88 -17.56 17.50 39.55
CA TRP A 88 -16.19 17.98 39.34
C TRP A 88 -15.59 17.50 38.00
N GLY A 89 -15.98 16.31 37.52
CA GLY A 89 -15.53 15.78 36.23
C GLY A 89 -15.97 16.67 35.07
N LYS A 90 -17.22 17.14 35.08
CA LYS A 90 -17.74 18.11 34.09
C LYS A 90 -16.96 19.42 34.10
N LYS A 91 -16.61 19.93 35.28
CA LYS A 91 -15.80 21.16 35.41
C LYS A 91 -14.40 21.00 34.82
N VAL A 92 -13.80 19.81 34.99
CA VAL A 92 -12.49 19.50 34.41
C VAL A 92 -12.59 19.31 32.89
N ALA A 93 -13.64 18.63 32.40
CA ALA A 93 -13.91 18.51 30.96
C ALA A 93 -14.09 19.88 30.29
N ALA A 94 -14.88 20.78 30.92
CA ALA A 94 -15.06 22.15 30.46
C ALA A 94 -13.73 22.93 30.36
N ALA A 95 -12.80 22.71 31.30
CA ALA A 95 -11.49 23.35 31.24
C ALA A 95 -10.66 22.91 30.02
N PHE A 96 -10.70 21.61 29.67
CA PHE A 96 -10.06 21.10 28.46
C PHE A 96 -10.77 21.57 27.18
N GLU A 97 -12.09 21.72 27.18
CA GLU A 97 -12.85 22.27 26.06
C GLU A 97 -12.50 23.74 25.79
N ILE A 98 -12.37 24.54 26.84
CA ILE A 98 -11.87 25.91 26.73
C ILE A 98 -10.44 25.92 26.15
N PHE A 99 -9.59 25.00 26.58
CA PHE A 99 -8.24 24.87 26.03
C PHE A 99 -8.26 24.50 24.53
N ILE A 100 -9.16 23.60 24.10
CA ILE A 100 -9.37 23.25 22.69
C ILE A 100 -9.81 24.48 21.89
N VAL A 101 -10.76 25.27 22.41
CA VAL A 101 -11.23 26.51 21.78
C VAL A 101 -10.08 27.50 21.61
N LEU A 102 -9.29 27.74 22.67
CA LEU A 102 -8.17 28.69 22.63
C LEU A 102 -7.09 28.29 21.63
N THR A 103 -6.68 27.02 21.66
CA THR A 103 -5.64 26.48 20.77
C THR A 103 -6.11 26.42 19.31
N SER A 104 -7.36 26.03 19.09
CA SER A 104 -7.96 26.00 17.74
C SER A 104 -8.14 27.42 17.18
N SER A 105 -8.55 28.38 18.01
CA SER A 105 -8.69 29.79 17.60
C SER A 105 -7.33 30.39 17.20
N TYR A 106 -6.29 30.13 18.00
CA TYR A 106 -4.92 30.53 17.67
C TYR A 106 -4.45 29.93 16.34
N ALA A 107 -4.70 28.65 16.13
CA ALA A 107 -4.35 27.95 14.89
C ALA A 107 -5.04 28.52 13.65
N VAL A 108 -6.36 28.77 13.71
CA VAL A 108 -7.12 29.40 12.61
C VAL A 108 -6.51 30.76 12.28
N ILE A 109 -6.20 31.57 13.29
CA ILE A 109 -5.58 32.89 13.11
C ILE A 109 -4.22 32.76 12.40
N VAL A 110 -3.34 31.86 12.86
CA VAL A 110 -2.01 31.64 12.27
C VAL A 110 -2.08 31.12 10.84
N MET A 111 -2.95 30.15 10.56
CA MET A 111 -3.12 29.60 9.20
C MET A 111 -3.70 30.63 8.24
N THR A 112 -4.69 31.40 8.69
CA THR A 112 -5.30 32.46 7.87
C THR A 112 -4.28 33.57 7.60
N LEU A 113 -3.50 33.99 8.61
CA LEU A 113 -2.41 34.95 8.43
C LEU A 113 -1.32 34.43 7.48
N LYS A 114 -0.95 33.15 7.60
CA LYS A 114 0.02 32.51 6.70
C LYS A 114 -0.50 32.50 5.26
N GLY A 115 -1.73 32.05 5.02
CA GLY A 115 -2.34 32.03 3.69
C GLY A 115 -2.46 33.43 3.07
N VAL A 116 -2.87 34.43 3.86
CA VAL A 116 -2.94 35.84 3.42
C VAL A 116 -1.55 36.40 3.12
N SER A 117 -0.55 36.13 3.98
CA SER A 117 0.81 36.62 3.79
C SER A 117 1.49 36.04 2.55
N GLN A 118 1.28 34.75 2.27
CA GLN A 118 1.79 34.06 1.08
C GLN A 118 1.12 34.55 -0.22
N ARG A 119 -0.15 34.96 -0.15
CA ARG A 119 -0.94 35.34 -1.34
C ARG A 119 -0.86 36.83 -1.67
N TYR A 120 -0.71 37.70 -0.66
CA TYR A 120 -0.82 39.16 -0.86
C TYR A 120 0.38 39.99 -0.41
N LEU A 121 1.19 39.53 0.56
CA LEU A 121 2.30 40.35 1.07
C LEU A 121 3.63 40.12 0.35
N LEU A 122 3.98 38.89 -0.06
CA LEU A 122 5.27 38.61 -0.71
C LEU A 122 5.21 37.44 -1.72
N PRO A 123 4.97 37.68 -3.02
CA PRO A 123 5.13 36.65 -4.04
C PRO A 123 6.63 36.36 -4.22
N GLY A 124 7.14 35.30 -3.58
CA GLY A 124 8.49 34.78 -3.80
C GLY A 124 9.46 34.81 -2.61
N PHE A 125 9.06 35.25 -1.41
CA PHE A 125 9.90 35.10 -0.22
C PHE A 125 9.62 33.75 0.47
N GLY A 126 10.55 32.82 0.30
CA GLY A 126 10.60 31.59 1.07
C GLY A 126 10.86 31.89 2.55
N ASN A 127 10.01 31.31 3.39
CA ASN A 127 10.03 31.25 4.86
C ASN A 127 9.61 32.52 5.62
N ALA A 128 8.71 32.31 6.58
CA ALA A 128 8.30 33.31 7.56
C ALA A 128 9.51 33.82 8.35
N PRO A 129 9.51 35.10 8.80
CA PRO A 129 10.60 35.67 9.59
C PRO A 129 10.84 34.94 10.91
N PHE A 130 9.86 34.17 11.39
CA PHE A 130 10.01 33.17 12.44
C PHE A 130 9.18 31.94 12.07
N ASP A 131 9.84 30.79 11.94
CA ASP A 131 9.18 29.50 11.83
C ASP A 131 9.06 28.90 13.24
N PRO A 132 7.88 28.90 13.88
CA PRO A 132 7.72 28.38 15.24
C PRO A 132 7.98 26.87 15.34
N LEU A 133 8.16 26.17 14.22
CA LEU A 133 8.47 24.73 14.15
C LEU A 133 9.97 24.42 13.97
N LEU A 134 10.82 25.42 13.75
CA LEU A 134 12.27 25.24 13.56
C LEU A 134 13.09 25.96 14.64
N ILE A 135 12.80 25.69 15.90
CA ILE A 135 13.72 26.01 17.00
C ILE A 135 14.74 24.86 17.12
N ARG A 136 15.89 25.04 16.43
CA ARG A 136 17.22 24.36 16.61
C ARG A 136 17.24 22.85 16.26
N THR A 137 18.18 22.28 15.52
CA THR A 137 19.64 22.48 15.39
C THR A 137 20.19 21.95 14.05
N LYS A 138 21.40 22.45 13.70
CA LYS A 138 22.30 22.23 12.54
C LYS A 138 22.17 20.93 11.71
N PRO A 139 22.41 20.99 10.38
CA PRO A 139 22.42 19.81 9.52
C PRO A 139 23.73 19.03 9.65
N ALA A 140 23.65 17.76 10.08
CA ALA A 140 24.69 16.77 9.88
C ALA A 140 24.36 15.89 8.67
N ALA A 141 25.40 15.51 7.93
CA ALA A 141 25.33 14.97 6.58
C ALA A 141 24.88 13.49 6.49
N LYS A 142 24.16 13.21 5.40
CA LYS A 142 23.98 11.96 4.62
C LYS A 142 23.85 10.61 5.36
N LYS A 143 22.69 9.97 5.15
CA LYS A 143 22.58 8.62 4.56
C LYS A 143 21.28 8.54 3.74
N LYS A 144 21.37 8.02 2.51
CA LYS A 144 20.24 7.69 1.63
C LYS A 144 19.50 6.49 2.23
N HIS A 145 18.37 6.72 2.87
CA HIS A 145 17.25 5.79 2.84
C HIS A 145 16.10 6.49 2.14
N GLU A 146 15.38 5.73 1.32
CA GLU A 146 14.26 6.20 0.50
C GLU A 146 13.36 7.15 1.28
N LYS A 147 13.18 8.35 0.74
CA LYS A 147 12.13 9.24 1.20
C LYS A 147 10.80 8.57 0.89
N LYS A 148 10.18 7.89 1.87
CA LYS A 148 8.73 7.72 1.88
C LYS A 148 8.17 9.13 1.65
N LYS A 149 7.56 9.37 0.49
CA LYS A 149 6.73 10.57 0.30
C LYS A 149 5.69 10.50 1.42
N ASN A 150 5.77 11.42 2.39
CA ASN A 150 4.76 11.58 3.43
C ASN A 150 3.43 11.83 2.72
N THR A 151 2.67 10.76 2.52
CA THR A 151 1.36 10.83 1.94
C THR A 151 0.49 11.56 2.94
N LYS A 152 -0.22 12.57 2.44
CA LYS A 152 -1.09 13.53 3.14
C LYS A 152 -2.29 12.88 3.86
N TYR A 153 -2.21 11.61 4.23
CA TYR A 153 -3.31 10.79 4.73
C TYR A 153 -3.05 10.35 6.17
N ALA A 154 -4.09 10.46 7.00
CA ALA A 154 -4.12 10.08 8.42
C ALA A 154 -3.37 8.76 8.68
N GLU A 155 -2.50 8.76 9.69
CA GLU A 155 -1.72 7.58 10.08
C GLU A 155 -2.62 6.59 10.84
N PRO A 156 -2.86 5.37 10.30
CA PRO A 156 -3.78 4.42 10.90
C PRO A 156 -3.34 3.95 12.27
N MET A 157 -2.02 3.92 12.51
CA MET A 157 -1.44 3.54 13.80
C MET A 157 -1.90 4.48 14.91
N GLY A 158 -1.78 5.80 14.70
CA GLY A 158 -2.23 6.80 15.66
C GLY A 158 -3.69 6.62 16.06
N MET A 159 -4.57 6.43 15.08
CA MET A 159 -6.01 6.23 15.30
C MET A 159 -6.31 4.94 16.08
N GLY A 160 -5.66 3.83 15.73
CA GLY A 160 -5.87 2.55 16.43
C GLY A 160 -5.37 2.56 17.88
N TYR A 161 -4.28 3.26 18.19
CA TYR A 161 -3.83 3.42 19.58
C TYR A 161 -4.71 4.37 20.39
N ILE A 162 -5.28 5.42 19.77
CA ILE A 162 -6.28 6.30 20.40
C ILE A 162 -7.48 5.51 20.93
N GLY A 163 -7.92 4.51 20.17
CA GLY A 163 -9.07 3.68 20.54
C GLY A 163 -8.92 2.96 21.89
N ASN A 164 -7.69 2.81 22.41
CA ASN A 164 -7.43 2.20 23.71
C ASN A 164 -7.55 3.16 24.89
N ILE A 165 -7.43 4.47 24.67
CA ILE A 165 -7.20 5.42 25.76
C ILE A 165 -8.49 5.69 26.54
N VAL A 166 -9.58 6.00 25.84
CA VAL A 166 -10.87 6.27 26.48
C VAL A 166 -11.41 5.03 27.21
N PRO A 167 -11.45 3.83 26.60
CA PRO A 167 -11.91 2.64 27.31
C PRO A 167 -11.06 2.30 28.53
N ALA A 168 -9.73 2.39 28.43
CA ALA A 168 -8.83 2.13 29.55
C ALA A 168 -9.08 3.11 30.71
N ALA A 169 -9.13 4.40 30.43
CA ALA A 169 -9.31 5.42 31.46
C ALA A 169 -10.66 5.31 32.17
N VAL A 170 -11.76 5.09 31.45
CA VAL A 170 -13.09 4.88 32.06
C VAL A 170 -13.09 3.65 32.97
N LEU A 171 -12.45 2.57 32.54
CA LEU A 171 -12.34 1.35 33.32
C LEU A 171 -11.51 1.54 34.60
N VAL A 172 -10.48 2.39 34.57
CA VAL A 172 -9.69 2.77 35.75
C VAL A 172 -10.58 3.38 36.84
N PHE A 173 -11.39 4.38 36.49
CA PHE A 173 -12.30 5.03 37.44
C PHE A 173 -13.33 4.04 37.99
N HIS A 174 -13.88 3.17 37.15
CA HIS A 174 -14.78 2.12 37.62
C HIS A 174 -14.08 1.17 38.61
N LYS A 175 -12.91 0.62 38.26
CA LYS A 175 -12.26 -0.41 39.08
C LYS A 175 -11.70 0.12 40.39
N PHE A 176 -11.35 1.40 40.47
CA PHE A 176 -11.05 2.07 41.73
C PHE A 176 -12.30 2.46 42.55
N GLY A 177 -13.50 2.14 42.08
CA GLY A 177 -14.74 2.32 42.83
C GLY A 177 -15.30 3.74 42.79
N PHE A 178 -14.87 4.57 41.84
CA PHE A 178 -15.45 5.91 41.68
C PHE A 178 -16.91 5.81 41.23
N PHE A 179 -17.27 4.85 40.36
CA PHE A 179 -18.67 4.60 40.02
C PHE A 179 -18.92 3.11 39.82
N ILE A 180 -20.16 2.70 40.12
CA ILE A 180 -20.59 1.28 40.11
C ILE A 180 -21.49 1.00 38.90
N ASP A 181 -22.30 1.98 38.49
CA ASP A 181 -23.11 1.88 37.29
C ASP A 181 -22.23 2.17 36.06
N PHE A 182 -22.25 1.28 35.09
CA PHE A 182 -21.43 1.36 33.89
C PHE A 182 -22.19 1.85 32.64
N ARG A 183 -23.51 2.08 32.74
CA ARG A 183 -24.36 2.45 31.58
C ARG A 183 -23.96 3.78 30.92
N PRO A 184 -23.67 4.86 31.65
CA PRO A 184 -23.24 6.16 31.08
C PRO A 184 -21.86 6.12 30.43
N ALA A 185 -21.04 5.11 30.75
CA ALA A 185 -19.74 4.89 30.12
C ALA A 185 -19.82 4.23 28.73
N MET A 186 -20.99 3.69 28.34
CA MET A 186 -21.15 2.95 27.08
C MET A 186 -20.95 3.79 25.80
N PRO A 187 -21.42 5.05 25.69
CA PRO A 187 -21.17 5.86 24.51
C PRO A 187 -19.68 6.08 24.24
N MET A 188 -18.87 6.17 25.30
CA MET A 188 -17.42 6.39 25.21
C MET A 188 -16.67 5.16 24.70
N LEU A 189 -17.18 3.96 24.98
CA LEU A 189 -16.68 2.72 24.40
C LEU A 189 -16.88 2.69 22.88
N ILE A 190 -18.07 3.11 22.41
CA ILE A 190 -18.42 3.08 20.99
C ILE A 190 -17.38 3.89 20.20
N VAL A 191 -16.92 5.03 20.74
CA VAL A 191 -15.85 5.82 20.14
C VAL A 191 -14.54 5.04 20.03
N GLY A 192 -14.10 4.41 21.12
CA GLY A 192 -12.85 3.63 21.13
C GLY A 192 -12.89 2.46 20.14
N VAL A 193 -14.01 1.75 20.11
CA VAL A 193 -14.32 0.66 19.17
C VAL A 193 -14.29 1.13 17.72
N LEU A 194 -14.93 2.27 17.41
CA LEU A 194 -14.92 2.84 16.07
C LEU A 194 -13.50 3.21 15.62
N CYS A 195 -12.69 3.76 16.52
CA CYS A 195 -11.27 4.03 16.24
C CYS A 195 -10.48 2.76 15.93
N HIS A 196 -10.75 1.64 16.60
CA HIS A 196 -10.11 0.35 16.30
C HIS A 196 -10.54 -0.21 14.94
N ILE A 197 -11.83 -0.17 14.63
CA ILE A 197 -12.36 -0.66 13.34
C ILE A 197 -11.79 0.16 12.18
N LEU A 198 -11.84 1.49 12.30
CA LEU A 198 -11.29 2.40 11.29
C LEU A 198 -9.76 2.24 11.18
N GLY A 199 -9.04 2.16 12.30
CA GLY A 199 -7.60 1.91 12.32
C GLY A 199 -7.22 0.60 11.63
N SER A 200 -7.98 -0.48 11.89
CA SER A 200 -7.79 -1.78 11.25
C SER A 200 -8.06 -1.72 9.74
N PHE A 201 -9.15 -1.06 9.33
CA PHE A 201 -9.52 -0.89 7.92
C PHE A 201 -8.47 -0.08 7.14
N TYR A 202 -7.97 1.01 7.69
CA TYR A 202 -6.92 1.80 7.03
C TYR A 202 -5.57 1.09 7.02
N ALA A 203 -5.24 0.29 8.05
CA ALA A 203 -4.05 -0.57 8.03
C ALA A 203 -4.15 -1.64 6.92
N PHE A 204 -5.34 -2.24 6.77
CA PHE A 204 -5.64 -3.17 5.68
C PHE A 204 -5.43 -2.55 4.30
N LEU A 205 -5.96 -1.34 4.05
CA LEU A 205 -5.78 -0.63 2.78
C LEU A 205 -4.31 -0.30 2.46
N ARG A 206 -3.43 -0.28 3.47
CA ARG A 206 -1.98 -0.06 3.32
C ARG A 206 -1.17 -1.36 3.22
N HIS A 207 -1.85 -2.51 3.17
CA HIS A 207 -1.22 -3.83 3.23
C HIS A 207 -0.37 -4.04 4.49
N ASP A 208 -0.72 -3.41 5.61
CA ASP A 208 -0.12 -3.64 6.92
C ASP A 208 -1.00 -4.63 7.72
N LEU A 209 -0.73 -5.93 7.53
CA LEU A 209 -1.48 -7.00 8.17
C LEU A 209 -1.34 -6.96 9.70
N PHE A 210 -0.13 -6.71 10.20
CA PHE A 210 0.17 -6.74 11.63
C PHE A 210 -0.73 -5.75 12.39
N HIS A 211 -0.75 -4.49 11.98
CA HIS A 211 -1.60 -3.48 12.63
C HIS A 211 -3.09 -3.72 12.37
N SER A 212 -3.46 -4.25 11.20
CA SER A 212 -4.85 -4.61 10.89
C SER A 212 -5.40 -5.63 11.89
N VAL A 213 -4.66 -6.73 12.13
CA VAL A 213 -5.03 -7.76 13.10
C VAL A 213 -4.95 -7.25 14.54
N GLN A 214 -3.89 -6.49 14.87
CA GLN A 214 -3.70 -5.96 16.22
C GLN A 214 -4.90 -5.12 16.69
N PHE A 215 -5.42 -4.24 15.83
CA PHE A 215 -6.56 -3.39 16.21
C PHE A 215 -7.88 -4.17 16.31
N VAL A 216 -8.04 -5.27 15.57
CA VAL A 216 -9.19 -6.19 15.75
C VAL A 216 -9.12 -6.87 17.12
N VAL A 217 -7.93 -7.33 17.53
CA VAL A 217 -7.74 -7.95 18.86
C VAL A 217 -8.04 -6.94 19.99
N TYR A 218 -7.63 -5.68 19.83
CA TYR A 218 -7.95 -4.63 20.80
C TYR A 218 -9.45 -4.33 20.87
N PHE A 219 -10.10 -4.24 19.71
CA PHE A 219 -11.56 -4.08 19.63
C PHE A 219 -12.29 -5.18 20.42
N VAL A 220 -11.91 -6.44 20.21
CA VAL A 220 -12.53 -7.58 20.91
C VAL A 220 -12.25 -7.51 22.41
N PHE A 221 -11.01 -7.20 22.81
CA PHE A 221 -10.67 -7.07 24.23
C PHE A 221 -11.57 -6.07 24.95
N TRP A 222 -11.64 -4.84 24.45
CA TRP A 222 -12.42 -3.78 25.10
C TRP A 222 -13.91 -4.05 25.08
N THR A 223 -14.43 -4.54 23.95
CA THR A 223 -15.85 -4.87 23.80
C THR A 223 -16.27 -5.93 24.81
N THR A 224 -15.50 -7.01 24.96
CA THR A 224 -15.79 -8.08 25.91
C THR A 224 -15.76 -7.59 27.36
N ARG A 225 -14.77 -6.76 27.73
CA ARG A 225 -14.65 -6.23 29.11
C ARG A 225 -15.77 -5.27 29.47
N PHE A 226 -16.15 -4.41 28.53
CA PHE A 226 -17.21 -3.44 28.76
C PHE A 226 -18.59 -4.10 28.78
N LEU A 227 -18.88 -5.03 27.87
CA LEU A 227 -20.14 -5.77 27.88
C LEU A 227 -20.32 -6.57 29.16
N LEU A 228 -19.26 -7.21 29.66
CA LEU A 228 -19.29 -7.89 30.96
C LEU A 228 -19.67 -6.93 32.10
N GLN A 229 -19.03 -5.76 32.16
CA GLN A 229 -19.31 -4.78 33.20
C GLN A 229 -20.73 -4.18 33.08
N LEU A 230 -21.23 -4.02 31.85
CA LEU A 230 -22.61 -3.62 31.58
C LEU A 230 -23.61 -4.68 32.08
N PHE A 231 -23.38 -5.97 31.81
CA PHE A 231 -24.27 -7.04 32.27
C PHE A 231 -24.31 -7.16 33.79
N ILE A 232 -23.16 -7.01 34.45
CA ILE A 232 -23.07 -6.94 35.92
C ILE A 232 -23.93 -5.77 36.44
N THR A 233 -23.84 -4.61 35.78
CA THR A 233 -24.60 -3.40 36.15
C THR A 233 -26.11 -3.54 35.94
N ILE A 234 -26.54 -4.29 34.93
CA ILE A 234 -27.97 -4.49 34.62
C ILE A 234 -28.59 -5.59 35.51
N GLY A 235 -27.79 -6.23 36.37
CA GLY A 235 -28.27 -7.27 37.29
C GLY A 235 -28.51 -8.60 36.60
N TYR A 236 -27.86 -8.85 35.45
CA TYR A 236 -27.91 -10.15 34.78
C TYR A 236 -27.24 -11.20 35.68
N PRO A 237 -27.84 -12.39 35.88
CA PRO A 237 -27.25 -13.45 36.70
C PRO A 237 -26.00 -13.99 36.00
N VAL A 238 -24.85 -13.40 36.31
CA VAL A 238 -23.56 -13.95 35.91
C VAL A 238 -23.29 -15.12 36.86
N TYR A 239 -23.85 -16.29 36.55
CA TYR A 239 -23.47 -17.53 37.23
C TYR A 239 -21.95 -17.66 37.15
N ASP A 240 -21.33 -17.69 38.32
CA ASP A 240 -19.97 -18.14 38.55
C ASP A 240 -18.91 -17.66 37.53
N ARG A 241 -18.36 -16.47 37.81
CA ARG A 241 -17.24 -15.82 37.10
C ARG A 241 -16.06 -16.75 36.77
N TYR A 242 -15.92 -17.86 37.50
CA TYR A 242 -14.85 -18.85 37.33
C TYR A 242 -14.95 -19.69 36.05
N LEU A 243 -16.09 -19.70 35.34
CA LEU A 243 -16.31 -20.46 34.11
C LEU A 243 -15.91 -19.73 32.82
N TYR A 244 -15.47 -18.46 32.89
CA TYR A 244 -15.05 -17.69 31.72
C TYR A 244 -13.63 -18.06 31.24
N PHE A 245 -13.46 -19.27 30.70
CA PHE A 245 -12.18 -19.75 30.17
C PHE A 245 -11.75 -19.05 28.87
N GLY A 246 -12.69 -18.43 28.14
CA GLY A 246 -12.43 -17.70 26.89
C GLY A 246 -11.39 -16.58 26.97
N GLN A 247 -11.20 -16.03 28.17
CA GLN A 247 -10.27 -14.93 28.43
C GLN A 247 -8.81 -15.33 28.19
N TRP A 248 -8.49 -16.61 28.39
CA TRP A 248 -7.16 -17.16 28.13
C TRP A 248 -6.85 -17.27 26.63
N GLY A 249 -7.85 -17.44 25.77
CA GLY A 249 -7.66 -17.41 24.32
C GLY A 249 -7.19 -16.04 23.83
N LEU A 250 -7.78 -14.97 24.38
CA LEU A 250 -7.37 -13.60 24.08
C LEU A 250 -5.97 -13.28 24.61
N VAL A 251 -5.61 -13.79 25.80
CA VAL A 251 -4.23 -13.70 26.33
C VAL A 251 -3.24 -14.42 25.40
N GLY A 252 -3.59 -15.60 24.90
CA GLY A 252 -2.78 -16.31 23.92
C GLY A 252 -2.54 -15.48 22.66
N MET A 253 -3.57 -14.80 22.15
CA MET A 253 -3.46 -14.03 20.90
C MET A 253 -2.56 -12.82 21.08
N LEU A 254 -2.64 -12.18 22.25
CA LEU A 254 -1.77 -11.07 22.61
C LEU A 254 -0.32 -11.52 22.83
N LEU A 255 -0.07 -12.72 23.36
CA LEU A 255 1.28 -13.30 23.44
C LEU A 255 1.90 -13.52 22.05
N ILE A 256 1.10 -13.99 21.09
CA ILE A 256 1.52 -14.08 19.69
C ILE A 256 1.88 -12.69 19.14
N LEU A 257 0.99 -11.72 19.30
CA LEU A 257 1.23 -10.34 18.84
C LEU A 257 2.45 -9.70 19.51
N SER A 258 2.71 -10.03 20.79
CA SER A 258 3.91 -9.58 21.51
C SER A 258 5.19 -10.27 21.02
N THR A 259 5.09 -11.49 20.49
CA THR A 259 6.24 -12.18 19.89
C THR A 259 6.53 -11.60 18.52
N MET A 260 5.50 -11.40 17.69
CA MET A 260 5.62 -10.84 16.35
C MET A 260 6.04 -9.37 16.36
N SER A 261 5.69 -8.60 17.40
CA SER A 261 6.13 -7.21 17.55
C SER A 261 7.64 -7.04 17.78
N THR A 262 8.40 -8.11 18.00
CA THR A 262 9.88 -8.06 18.09
C THR A 262 10.54 -7.63 16.77
N CYS A 263 9.88 -7.87 15.63
CA CYS A 263 10.26 -7.37 14.30
C CYS A 263 9.86 -5.91 14.06
N HIS A 264 9.13 -5.29 14.97
CA HIS A 264 8.70 -3.89 14.91
C HIS A 264 9.49 -3.04 15.91
N SER A 265 9.08 -1.78 16.08
CA SER A 265 9.76 -0.84 16.96
C SER A 265 9.70 -1.26 18.44
N LYS A 266 10.75 -0.96 19.21
CA LYS A 266 10.81 -1.22 20.66
C LYS A 266 9.55 -0.75 21.40
N THR A 267 9.04 0.42 21.05
CA THR A 267 7.85 0.98 21.67
C THR A 267 6.61 0.11 21.41
N VAL A 268 6.42 -0.40 20.19
CA VAL A 268 5.30 -1.30 19.86
C VAL A 268 5.42 -2.64 20.58
N PHE A 269 6.64 -3.17 20.70
CA PHE A 269 6.88 -4.39 21.47
C PHE A 269 6.50 -4.24 22.96
N PHE A 270 7.05 -3.22 23.63
CA PHE A 270 6.75 -2.98 25.04
C PHE A 270 5.27 -2.66 25.27
N TYR A 271 4.63 -1.98 24.31
CA TYR A 271 3.20 -1.72 24.37
C TYR A 271 2.38 -3.01 24.30
N ASN A 272 2.68 -3.91 23.36
CA ASN A 272 1.97 -5.19 23.23
C ASN A 272 2.22 -6.11 24.44
N LEU A 273 3.44 -6.08 24.99
CA LEU A 273 3.76 -6.78 26.24
C LEU A 273 2.94 -6.23 27.42
N LEU A 274 2.85 -4.90 27.55
CA LEU A 274 2.03 -4.25 28.56
C LEU A 274 0.55 -4.59 28.40
N PHE A 275 0.03 -4.56 27.17
CA PHE A 275 -1.36 -4.94 26.88
C PHE A 275 -1.63 -6.41 27.24
N THR A 276 -0.67 -7.30 26.96
CA THR A 276 -0.74 -8.71 27.36
C THR A 276 -0.81 -8.88 28.88
N ILE A 277 0.04 -8.16 29.62
CA ILE A 277 0.01 -8.14 31.09
C ILE A 277 -1.35 -7.64 31.59
N THR A 278 -1.86 -6.54 31.04
CA THR A 278 -3.20 -6.02 31.37
C THR A 278 -4.30 -7.05 31.09
N SER A 279 -4.19 -7.79 29.98
CA SER A 279 -5.14 -8.87 29.68
C SER A 279 -5.06 -10.01 30.69
N ILE A 280 -3.88 -10.42 31.14
CA ILE A 280 -3.70 -11.43 32.20
C ILE A 280 -4.30 -10.94 33.52
N LEU A 281 -4.09 -9.68 33.87
CA LEU A 281 -4.63 -9.08 35.09
C LEU A 281 -6.15 -8.82 35.00
N SER A 282 -6.72 -8.84 33.81
CA SER A 282 -8.17 -8.78 33.57
C SER A 282 -8.89 -10.13 33.71
N VAL A 283 -8.16 -11.21 34.01
CA VAL A 283 -8.72 -12.55 34.13
C VAL A 283 -9.65 -12.66 35.35
N GLU A 284 -10.90 -13.11 35.15
CA GLU A 284 -11.95 -13.13 36.18
C GLU A 284 -11.78 -14.25 37.24
N GLN A 285 -10.85 -15.18 37.03
CA GLN A 285 -10.42 -16.17 38.02
C GLN A 285 -9.59 -15.53 39.16
N ILE A 286 -9.12 -14.29 39.00
CA ILE A 286 -8.42 -13.55 40.07
C ILE A 286 -9.45 -13.08 41.11
N PRO A 287 -9.21 -13.28 42.43
CA PRO A 287 -10.11 -12.82 43.47
C PRO A 287 -10.46 -11.33 43.34
N THR A 288 -11.73 -10.97 43.49
CA THR A 288 -12.26 -9.62 43.25
C THR A 288 -11.56 -8.53 44.06
N SER A 289 -11.14 -8.85 45.29
CA SER A 289 -10.41 -7.94 46.17
C SER A 289 -9.05 -7.50 45.61
N VAL A 290 -8.39 -8.36 44.85
CA VAL A 290 -7.09 -8.08 44.21
C VAL A 290 -7.29 -7.61 42.77
N HIS A 291 -8.20 -8.27 42.04
CA HIS A 291 -8.48 -8.04 40.63
C HIS A 291 -8.81 -6.57 40.32
N ASN A 292 -9.67 -5.93 41.12
CA ASN A 292 -10.05 -4.54 40.88
C ASN A 292 -8.84 -3.59 40.92
N TYR A 293 -7.94 -3.77 41.88
CA TYR A 293 -6.73 -2.95 42.00
C TYR A 293 -5.70 -3.29 40.93
N THR A 294 -5.40 -4.57 40.70
CA THR A 294 -4.38 -4.98 39.72
C THR A 294 -4.80 -4.63 38.30
N PHE A 295 -6.07 -4.89 37.94
CA PHE A 295 -6.59 -4.54 36.62
C PHE A 295 -6.70 -3.02 36.46
N GLY A 296 -7.21 -2.30 37.46
CA GLY A 296 -7.30 -0.84 37.45
C GLY A 296 -5.94 -0.16 37.27
N VAL A 297 -4.91 -0.58 38.02
CA VAL A 297 -3.54 -0.03 37.88
C VAL A 297 -2.96 -0.35 36.50
N SER A 298 -3.09 -1.59 36.02
CA SER A 298 -2.58 -1.97 34.69
C SER A 298 -3.29 -1.22 33.55
N ALA A 299 -4.60 -0.99 33.66
CA ALA A 299 -5.37 -0.18 32.72
C ALA A 299 -4.94 1.30 32.74
N ALA A 300 -4.56 1.84 33.90
CA ALA A 300 -4.04 3.21 34.00
C ALA A 300 -2.69 3.37 33.30
N ILE A 301 -1.77 2.41 33.51
CA ILE A 301 -0.49 2.38 32.82
C ILE A 301 -0.70 2.21 31.31
N LEU A 302 -1.64 1.34 30.91
CA LEU A 302 -2.00 1.14 29.52
C LEU A 302 -2.53 2.42 28.88
N ALA A 303 -3.44 3.14 29.53
CA ALA A 303 -3.98 4.41 29.02
C ALA A 303 -2.87 5.44 28.76
N LEU A 304 -1.93 5.60 29.69
CA LEU A 304 -0.77 6.50 29.55
C LEU A 304 0.17 6.05 28.42
N ALA A 305 0.43 4.75 28.31
CA ALA A 305 1.23 4.20 27.23
C ALA A 305 0.55 4.40 25.87
N SER A 306 -0.75 4.11 25.75
CA SER A 306 -1.54 4.29 24.52
C SER A 306 -1.51 5.74 24.07
N MET A 307 -1.59 6.67 25.01
CA MET A 307 -1.48 8.10 24.77
C MET A 307 -0.12 8.49 24.21
N TYR A 308 0.97 8.00 24.82
CA TYR A 308 2.33 8.24 24.31
C TYR A 308 2.52 7.66 22.90
N VAL A 309 2.10 6.42 22.66
CA VAL A 309 2.29 5.74 21.37
C VAL A 309 1.46 6.40 20.27
N ALA A 310 0.19 6.70 20.55
CA ALA A 310 -0.67 7.43 19.62
C ALA A 310 -0.07 8.79 19.24
N MET A 311 0.38 9.55 20.24
CA MET A 311 1.02 10.84 20.08
C MET A 311 2.30 10.72 19.23
N ALA A 312 3.17 9.76 19.56
CA ALA A 312 4.44 9.52 18.87
C ALA A 312 4.24 9.19 17.39
N HIS A 313 3.28 8.32 17.07
CA HIS A 313 2.89 8.06 15.69
C HIS A 313 2.44 9.36 15.01
N LEU A 314 1.35 9.97 15.49
CA LEU A 314 0.76 11.15 14.85
C LEU A 314 1.76 12.30 14.63
N ALA A 315 2.59 12.58 15.63
CA ALA A 315 3.60 13.63 15.51
C ALA A 315 4.70 13.27 14.50
N ASN A 316 5.14 12.00 14.46
CA ASN A 316 6.14 11.54 13.51
C ASN A 316 5.60 11.48 12.08
N SER A 317 4.29 11.24 11.89
CA SER A 317 3.66 11.30 10.56
C SER A 317 3.58 12.72 9.99
N ILE A 318 3.49 13.74 10.86
CA ILE A 318 3.42 15.15 10.44
C ILE A 318 4.83 15.72 10.21
N ALA A 319 5.82 15.25 10.96
CA ALA A 319 7.16 15.78 10.93
C ALA A 319 8.00 15.25 9.76
N GLU A 320 8.85 16.11 9.18
CA GLU A 320 9.84 15.68 8.16
C GLU A 320 10.95 14.78 8.75
N LYS A 321 11.09 14.77 10.07
CA LYS A 321 12.02 13.94 10.86
C LYS A 321 11.31 13.39 12.10
N PRO A 322 11.64 12.18 12.58
CA PRO A 322 11.04 11.65 13.79
C PRO A 322 11.33 12.55 14.99
N ILE A 323 10.29 13.12 15.59
CA ILE A 323 10.35 14.00 16.76
C ILE A 323 10.30 13.16 18.04
N MET A 324 9.43 12.15 18.06
CA MET A 324 9.25 11.25 19.20
C MET A 324 9.87 9.89 18.94
N PHE A 325 10.50 9.34 19.97
CA PHE A 325 11.26 8.10 19.87
C PHE A 325 10.33 6.88 19.89
N LEU A 326 10.23 6.18 18.75
CA LEU A 326 9.57 4.86 18.65
C LEU A 326 10.56 3.70 18.85
N GLY A 327 11.87 3.98 18.74
CA GLY A 327 12.94 3.00 18.87
C GLY A 327 13.18 2.15 17.61
N LEU A 328 14.38 1.57 17.54
CA LEU A 328 14.77 0.61 16.51
C LEU A 328 14.09 -0.75 16.76
N GLU A 329 14.13 -1.61 15.75
CA GLU A 329 13.72 -3.01 15.86
C GLU A 329 14.51 -3.74 16.95
N ILE A 330 13.87 -4.69 17.65
CA ILE A 330 14.52 -5.47 18.71
C ILE A 330 15.32 -6.61 18.11
N ILE A 331 14.71 -7.33 17.17
CA ILE A 331 15.29 -8.45 16.45
C ILE A 331 15.09 -8.16 14.96
N THR A 332 16.14 -8.33 14.16
CA THR A 332 16.02 -8.23 12.71
C THR A 332 15.16 -9.38 12.18
N GLN A 333 14.36 -9.13 11.14
CA GLN A 333 13.52 -10.14 10.51
C GLN A 333 14.29 -11.42 10.17
N GLU A 334 15.53 -11.30 9.66
CA GLU A 334 16.42 -12.43 9.34
C GLU A 334 16.70 -13.35 10.55
N ASN A 335 16.96 -12.77 11.72
CA ASN A 335 17.25 -13.53 12.93
C ASN A 335 16.00 -14.28 13.42
N LEU A 336 14.83 -13.64 13.35
CA LEU A 336 13.56 -14.28 13.75
C LEU A 336 13.19 -15.41 12.77
N THR A 337 13.38 -15.20 11.47
CA THR A 337 13.23 -16.25 10.44
C THR A 337 14.15 -17.43 10.73
N SER A 338 15.42 -17.19 11.09
CA SER A 338 16.36 -18.27 11.42
C SER A 338 15.94 -19.06 12.68
N PHE A 339 15.33 -18.40 13.66
CA PHE A 339 14.83 -19.04 14.87
C PHE A 339 13.63 -19.95 14.56
N PHE A 340 12.64 -19.45 13.81
CA PHE A 340 11.49 -20.26 13.44
C PHE A 340 11.84 -21.41 12.50
N LYS A 341 12.80 -21.25 11.59
CA LYS A 341 13.34 -22.35 10.77
C LYS A 341 14.04 -23.45 11.59
N ARG A 342 14.56 -23.13 12.78
CA ARG A 342 15.13 -24.15 13.70
C ARG A 342 14.05 -24.91 14.46
N ILE A 343 12.88 -24.31 14.67
CA ILE A 343 11.77 -24.90 15.42
C ILE A 343 10.85 -25.71 14.49
N PHE A 344 10.58 -25.17 13.32
CA PHE A 344 9.73 -25.77 12.30
C PHE A 344 10.60 -26.23 11.14
N ASP A 345 10.74 -27.56 11.00
CA ASP A 345 11.45 -28.17 9.88
C ASP A 345 10.50 -28.21 8.68
N SER A 346 10.79 -27.44 7.64
CA SER A 346 9.83 -27.13 6.58
C SER A 346 10.55 -27.10 5.22
N ASN A 347 10.19 -28.04 4.34
CA ASN A 347 10.57 -28.09 2.91
C ASN A 347 9.53 -27.33 2.05
N TYR A 348 8.97 -26.23 2.55
CA TYR A 348 8.05 -25.41 1.77
C TYR A 348 8.85 -24.40 0.93
N THR A 349 9.03 -24.70 -0.35
CA THR A 349 9.54 -23.77 -1.36
C THR A 349 8.48 -23.62 -2.44
N ASP A 350 7.49 -22.77 -2.20
CA ASP A 350 6.62 -22.30 -3.26
C ASP A 350 6.81 -20.79 -3.40
N ASP A 351 7.25 -20.38 -4.60
CA ASP A 351 7.51 -18.99 -5.02
C ASP A 351 6.17 -18.23 -5.30
N ASP A 352 5.02 -18.88 -5.08
CA ASP A 352 3.72 -18.27 -5.28
C ASP A 352 3.32 -17.41 -4.08
N LYS A 353 3.60 -16.12 -4.26
CA LYS A 353 2.89 -14.96 -3.72
C LYS A 353 2.27 -15.17 -2.34
N VAL A 354 2.86 -14.53 -1.33
CA VAL A 354 2.12 -14.03 -0.15
C VAL A 354 1.21 -12.87 -0.62
N SER A 355 0.33 -13.12 -1.59
CA SER A 355 -0.65 -12.15 -2.06
C SER A 355 -1.97 -12.41 -1.38
N ILE A 356 -2.20 -11.64 -0.31
CA ILE A 356 -3.52 -11.24 0.18
C ILE A 356 -4.41 -12.41 0.60
N LYS A 357 -3.98 -13.14 1.64
CA LYS A 357 -4.90 -13.86 2.54
C LYS A 357 -5.28 -13.08 3.79
N ILE A 358 -5.10 -11.76 3.79
CA ILE A 358 -5.41 -10.91 4.94
C ILE A 358 -6.89 -11.06 5.36
N VAL A 359 -7.80 -11.25 4.41
CA VAL A 359 -9.24 -11.45 4.68
C VAL A 359 -9.48 -12.79 5.38
N ASP A 360 -8.79 -13.85 4.94
CA ASP A 360 -8.85 -15.17 5.56
C ASP A 360 -8.29 -15.11 6.99
N THR A 361 -7.12 -14.48 7.17
CA THR A 361 -6.52 -14.26 8.50
C THR A 361 -7.48 -13.53 9.43
N ILE A 362 -8.11 -12.44 8.97
CA ILE A 362 -9.07 -11.68 9.76
C ILE A 362 -10.32 -12.52 10.06
N GLY A 363 -10.80 -13.30 9.09
CA GLY A 363 -11.89 -14.26 9.26
C GLY A 363 -11.58 -15.35 10.28
N MET A 364 -10.37 -15.89 10.28
CA MET A 364 -9.92 -16.92 11.20
C MET A 364 -9.67 -16.36 12.60
N VAL A 365 -9.06 -15.18 12.72
CA VAL A 365 -8.89 -14.48 13.99
C VAL A 365 -10.23 -14.12 14.61
N SER A 366 -11.17 -13.56 13.83
CA SER A 366 -12.52 -13.24 14.31
C SER A 366 -13.29 -14.49 14.73
N SER A 367 -13.16 -15.59 13.99
CA SER A 367 -13.77 -16.88 14.34
C SER A 367 -13.15 -17.49 15.61
N ALA A 368 -11.82 -17.44 15.77
CA ALA A 368 -11.11 -17.88 16.98
C ALA A 368 -11.58 -17.09 18.21
N LEU A 369 -11.66 -15.77 18.07
CA LEU A 369 -12.12 -14.88 19.12
C LEU A 369 -13.60 -15.11 19.45
N ALA A 370 -14.47 -15.27 18.45
CA ALA A 370 -15.89 -15.56 18.66
C ALA A 370 -16.10 -16.88 19.41
N LEU A 371 -15.43 -17.98 19.02
CA LEU A 371 -15.55 -19.27 19.71
C LEU A 371 -14.99 -19.22 21.13
N SER A 372 -13.88 -18.50 21.34
CA SER A 372 -13.32 -18.32 22.69
C SER A 372 -14.30 -17.58 23.61
N CYS A 373 -15.04 -16.60 23.08
CA CYS A 373 -16.04 -15.83 23.82
C CYS A 373 -17.37 -16.57 24.05
N LEU A 374 -17.76 -17.49 23.15
CA LEU A 374 -19.01 -18.27 23.23
C LEU A 374 -18.93 -19.46 24.20
N ALA A 375 -17.76 -20.07 24.36
CA ALA A 375 -17.58 -21.29 25.16
C ALA A 375 -18.14 -21.23 26.60
N PRO A 376 -18.07 -20.11 27.35
CA PRO A 376 -18.65 -20.01 28.70
C PRO A 376 -20.19 -19.83 28.71
N VAL A 377 -20.75 -19.16 27.71
CA VAL A 377 -22.19 -18.82 27.64
C VAL A 377 -23.00 -20.02 27.19
N GLU A 378 -22.50 -20.81 26.24
CA GLU A 378 -23.16 -22.04 25.79
C GLU A 378 -22.99 -23.20 26.78
N ALA A 379 -21.87 -23.28 27.51
CA ALA A 379 -21.66 -24.30 28.54
C ALA A 379 -22.58 -24.13 29.77
N THR A 380 -23.10 -22.91 30.00
CA THR A 380 -23.96 -22.59 31.15
C THR A 380 -25.45 -22.52 30.81
N ASN A 381 -25.82 -22.41 29.53
CA ASN A 381 -27.20 -22.25 29.10
C ASN A 381 -27.69 -23.47 28.30
N THR A 382 -28.59 -24.25 28.89
CA THR A 382 -29.19 -25.45 28.27
C THR A 382 -30.12 -25.17 27.08
N VAL A 383 -30.40 -23.89 26.80
CA VAL A 383 -31.45 -23.44 25.86
C VAL A 383 -30.92 -23.12 24.46
N TYR A 384 -29.61 -22.88 24.31
CA TYR A 384 -29.02 -22.50 23.03
C TYR A 384 -27.79 -23.34 22.68
N PRO A 385 -27.95 -24.53 22.07
CA PRO A 385 -26.87 -25.15 21.33
C PRO A 385 -27.19 -25.10 19.84
N LEU A 386 -26.21 -24.61 19.07
CA LEU A 386 -26.13 -24.74 17.62
C LEU A 386 -26.61 -26.13 17.15
N THR A 387 -27.53 -26.15 16.20
CA THR A 387 -28.34 -27.31 15.76
C THR A 387 -27.53 -28.52 15.25
N GLY A 388 -26.23 -28.37 14.96
CA GLY A 388 -25.38 -29.44 14.44
C GLY A 388 -24.83 -30.42 15.51
N VAL A 389 -24.59 -29.98 16.75
CA VAL A 389 -23.96 -30.82 17.79
C VAL A 389 -24.97 -31.76 18.46
N ILE A 390 -26.25 -31.40 18.46
CA ILE A 390 -27.35 -32.20 19.06
C ILE A 390 -27.54 -33.55 18.34
N VAL A 391 -27.30 -33.60 17.02
CA VAL A 391 -27.42 -34.83 16.23
C VAL A 391 -26.36 -35.85 16.61
N ALA A 392 -25.13 -35.40 16.94
CA ALA A 392 -24.06 -36.29 17.41
C ALA A 392 -24.24 -36.71 18.88
N VAL A 393 -24.72 -35.80 19.74
CA VAL A 393 -24.91 -36.07 21.18
C VAL A 393 -26.00 -37.12 21.43
N LYS A 394 -27.10 -37.11 20.66
CA LYS A 394 -28.14 -38.15 20.78
C LYS A 394 -27.66 -39.55 20.37
N CYS A 395 -26.58 -39.65 19.57
CA CYS A 395 -26.03 -40.93 19.14
C CYS A 395 -25.12 -41.59 20.17
N PHE A 396 -24.55 -40.85 21.13
CA PHE A 396 -23.50 -41.37 22.03
C PHE A 396 -23.79 -41.30 23.54
N ASN A 397 -24.96 -40.81 23.96
CA ASN A 397 -25.41 -40.83 25.36
C ASN A 397 -24.39 -40.20 26.35
N ALA A 398 -23.60 -39.22 25.90
CA ALA A 398 -22.61 -38.52 26.69
C ALA A 398 -23.19 -37.21 27.25
N ASN A 399 -22.69 -36.76 28.42
CA ASN A 399 -23.15 -35.51 29.04
C ASN A 399 -22.86 -34.32 28.10
N PRO A 400 -23.90 -33.61 27.60
CA PRO A 400 -23.78 -32.60 26.55
C PRO A 400 -22.84 -31.45 26.93
N ALA A 401 -22.79 -31.08 28.22
CA ALA A 401 -22.00 -29.95 28.69
C ALA A 401 -20.49 -30.16 28.50
N TRP A 402 -19.99 -31.37 28.78
CA TRP A 402 -18.56 -31.69 28.63
C TRP A 402 -18.13 -31.83 27.18
N MET A 403 -19.00 -32.34 26.30
CA MET A 403 -18.67 -32.45 24.88
C MET A 403 -18.62 -31.07 24.20
N ILE A 404 -19.56 -30.17 24.50
CA ILE A 404 -19.54 -28.79 23.99
C ILE A 404 -18.28 -28.07 24.45
N LEU A 405 -17.89 -28.22 25.72
CA LEU A 405 -16.64 -27.65 26.23
C LEU A 405 -15.43 -28.18 25.46
N VAL A 406 -15.32 -29.49 25.27
CA VAL A 406 -14.19 -30.11 24.57
C VAL A 406 -14.14 -29.70 23.09
N THR A 407 -15.26 -29.69 22.37
CA THR A 407 -15.29 -29.29 20.95
C THR A 407 -15.00 -27.81 20.77
N SER A 408 -15.50 -26.94 21.65
CA SER A 408 -15.20 -25.51 21.62
C SER A 408 -13.72 -25.23 21.93
N VAL A 409 -13.13 -25.94 22.88
CA VAL A 409 -11.68 -25.84 23.18
C VAL A 409 -10.84 -26.32 22.01
N LEU A 410 -11.14 -27.48 21.42
CA LEU A 410 -10.40 -28.00 20.26
C LEU A 410 -10.48 -27.05 19.06
N THR A 411 -11.68 -26.54 18.76
CA THR A 411 -11.87 -25.62 17.63
C THR A 411 -11.16 -24.29 17.87
N ALA A 412 -11.17 -23.78 19.11
CA ALA A 412 -10.41 -22.60 19.49
C ALA A 412 -8.89 -22.81 19.33
N CYS A 413 -8.36 -23.97 19.73
CA CYS A 413 -6.94 -24.32 19.55
C CYS A 413 -6.54 -24.38 18.06
N ILE A 414 -7.39 -24.96 17.21
CA ILE A 414 -7.15 -25.04 15.75
C ILE A 414 -7.15 -23.64 15.13
N ALA A 415 -8.16 -22.83 15.44
CA ALA A 415 -8.26 -21.47 14.91
C ALA A 415 -7.10 -20.58 15.39
N PHE A 416 -6.64 -20.78 16.62
CA PHE A 416 -5.47 -20.12 17.19
C PHE A 416 -4.17 -20.47 16.45
N TYR A 417 -3.94 -21.76 16.21
CA TYR A 417 -2.77 -22.23 15.46
C TYR A 417 -2.76 -21.69 14.03
N ALA A 418 -3.91 -21.71 13.35
CA ALA A 418 -4.01 -21.21 11.99
C ALA A 418 -3.75 -19.70 11.91
N ALA A 419 -4.35 -18.91 12.81
CA ALA A 419 -4.08 -17.47 12.89
C ALA A 419 -2.60 -17.19 13.20
N PHE A 420 -1.99 -17.95 14.12
CA PHE A 420 -0.56 -17.85 14.42
C PHE A 420 0.30 -18.09 13.19
N ALA A 421 0.05 -19.19 12.48
CA ALA A 421 0.84 -19.59 11.32
C ALA A 421 0.73 -18.55 10.20
N GLU A 422 -0.47 -18.03 9.96
CA GLU A 422 -0.72 -17.07 8.88
C GLU A 422 -0.14 -15.68 9.17
N ILE A 423 -0.27 -15.19 10.41
CA ILE A 423 0.37 -13.95 10.85
C ILE A 423 1.89 -14.09 10.74
N THR A 424 2.45 -15.21 11.21
CA THR A 424 3.90 -15.46 11.19
C THR A 424 4.43 -15.50 9.76
N ASN A 425 3.79 -16.27 8.89
CA ASN A 425 4.23 -16.42 7.50
C ASN A 425 4.09 -15.11 6.71
N SER A 426 3.06 -14.31 7.00
CA SER A 426 2.87 -13.03 6.33
C SER A 426 3.81 -11.94 6.83
N VAL A 427 4.07 -11.85 8.14
CA VAL A 427 5.03 -10.87 8.70
C VAL A 427 6.46 -11.19 8.26
N LEU A 428 6.82 -12.48 8.19
CA LEU A 428 8.14 -12.91 7.78
C LEU A 428 8.32 -13.01 6.27
N GLN A 429 7.23 -12.91 5.50
CA GLN A 429 7.18 -13.08 4.05
C GLN A 429 7.76 -14.42 3.56
N ASP A 430 7.59 -15.47 4.37
CA ASP A 430 8.14 -16.82 4.12
C ASP A 430 7.20 -17.88 4.75
N TYR A 431 7.03 -19.03 4.11
CA TYR A 431 6.14 -20.10 4.57
C TYR A 431 6.85 -21.02 5.58
N ILE A 432 7.08 -20.50 6.79
CA ILE A 432 7.88 -21.17 7.81
C ILE A 432 7.02 -22.05 8.72
N VAL A 433 5.84 -21.57 9.13
CA VAL A 433 4.92 -22.32 9.99
C VAL A 433 3.98 -23.16 9.13
N PRO A 434 3.92 -24.50 9.34
CA PRO A 434 3.16 -25.39 8.48
C PRO A 434 1.65 -25.25 8.75
N VAL A 435 0.87 -24.91 7.71
CA VAL A 435 -0.60 -24.89 7.78
C VAL A 435 -1.21 -26.22 7.30
N GLY A 436 -0.35 -27.16 6.87
CA GLY A 436 -0.74 -28.40 6.22
C GLY A 436 -1.12 -28.19 4.76
N GLU A 437 -1.06 -29.24 3.95
CA GLU A 437 -1.66 -29.18 2.62
C GLU A 437 -3.19 -29.12 2.76
N PRO A 438 -3.89 -28.34 1.93
CA PRO A 438 -5.35 -28.30 1.96
C PRO A 438 -5.92 -29.71 1.74
N ILE A 439 -6.68 -30.21 2.73
CA ILE A 439 -7.27 -31.57 2.73
C ILE A 439 -8.22 -31.75 1.54
N LEU A 440 -9.05 -30.74 1.32
CA LEU A 440 -9.68 -30.50 0.05
C LEU A 440 -8.78 -29.50 -0.65
N LYS A 441 -7.93 -29.99 -1.56
CA LYS A 441 -7.44 -29.12 -2.62
C LYS A 441 -8.69 -28.46 -3.17
N GLU A 442 -8.76 -27.14 -3.14
CA GLU A 442 -9.74 -26.47 -3.98
C GLU A 442 -9.64 -27.17 -5.31
N VAL A 443 -10.74 -27.79 -5.74
CA VAL A 443 -11.00 -27.82 -7.16
C VAL A 443 -11.05 -26.34 -7.45
N GLN A 444 -9.89 -25.79 -7.84
CA GLN A 444 -9.88 -24.58 -8.61
C GLN A 444 -11.03 -24.80 -9.56
N VAL A 445 -12.01 -23.89 -9.53
CA VAL A 445 -12.84 -23.77 -10.71
C VAL A 445 -11.79 -23.58 -11.79
N GLU A 446 -11.53 -24.65 -12.53
CA GLU A 446 -10.86 -24.63 -13.80
C GLU A 446 -11.75 -23.68 -14.60
N GLU A 447 -11.49 -22.37 -14.50
CA GLU A 447 -11.21 -21.66 -15.74
C GLU A 447 -10.21 -22.57 -16.41
N GLU A 448 -10.70 -23.37 -17.36
CA GLU A 448 -9.98 -24.46 -18.01
C GLU A 448 -8.48 -24.18 -17.91
N SER A 449 -7.76 -24.91 -17.06
CA SER A 449 -6.30 -24.91 -17.13
C SER A 449 -5.95 -25.69 -18.40
N GLN A 450 -6.27 -25.08 -19.54
CA GLN A 450 -5.53 -25.28 -20.76
C GLN A 450 -4.10 -25.04 -20.33
N GLU A 451 -3.25 -26.06 -20.46
CA GLU A 451 -1.81 -25.84 -20.45
C GLU A 451 -1.55 -24.55 -21.24
N PRO A 452 -0.74 -23.63 -20.70
CA PRO A 452 -0.55 -22.35 -21.35
C PRO A 452 -0.20 -22.64 -22.81
N PRO A 453 -0.88 -21.99 -23.76
CA PRO A 453 -0.91 -22.44 -25.14
C PRO A 453 0.48 -22.42 -25.80
N CYS A 454 1.46 -21.82 -25.13
CA CYS A 454 2.89 -21.95 -25.39
C CYS A 454 3.68 -21.83 -24.06
N PRO A 455 4.97 -22.24 -24.04
CA PRO A 455 5.86 -22.05 -22.91
C PRO A 455 5.98 -20.59 -22.44
N LEU A 456 5.91 -20.37 -21.13
CA LEU A 456 6.02 -19.05 -20.50
C LEU A 456 7.38 -18.88 -19.80
N PHE A 457 8.01 -17.73 -19.96
CA PHE A 457 9.36 -17.46 -19.50
C PHE A 457 9.41 -16.18 -18.65
N SER A 458 9.80 -16.25 -17.39
CA SER A 458 10.01 -15.03 -16.58
C SER A 458 11.20 -14.22 -17.08
N SER A 459 11.02 -12.91 -17.25
CA SER A 459 12.07 -11.93 -17.65
C SER A 459 13.20 -11.79 -16.63
N GLN A 460 12.95 -12.11 -15.35
CA GLN A 460 13.87 -11.86 -14.24
C GLN A 460 15.01 -12.90 -14.14
N ARG A 461 14.99 -13.95 -14.98
CA ARG A 461 16.00 -15.03 -14.95
C ARG A 461 16.73 -15.12 -16.29
N THR A 462 18.06 -14.92 -16.27
CA THR A 462 18.91 -15.07 -17.46
C THR A 462 18.79 -16.44 -18.12
N SER A 463 18.64 -17.52 -17.34
CA SER A 463 18.41 -18.88 -17.85
C SER A 463 17.17 -18.99 -18.74
N ASN A 464 16.14 -18.20 -18.47
CA ASN A 464 14.92 -18.17 -19.29
C ASN A 464 15.15 -17.42 -20.59
N LEU A 465 15.85 -16.27 -20.54
CA LEU A 465 16.20 -15.52 -21.74
C LEU A 465 17.10 -16.33 -22.69
N LEU A 466 18.01 -17.15 -22.15
CA LEU A 466 18.81 -18.08 -22.94
C LEU A 466 17.96 -19.16 -23.64
N LYS A 467 16.91 -19.68 -22.96
CA LYS A 467 15.95 -20.60 -23.59
C LYS A 467 15.16 -19.92 -24.71
N VAL A 468 14.75 -18.67 -24.52
CA VAL A 468 14.04 -17.90 -25.54
C VAL A 468 14.96 -17.58 -26.73
N ALA A 469 16.23 -17.28 -26.48
CA ALA A 469 17.23 -17.11 -27.54
C ALA A 469 17.40 -18.40 -28.35
N ASP A 470 17.45 -19.57 -27.71
CA ASP A 470 17.49 -20.87 -28.39
C ASP A 470 16.22 -21.13 -29.23
N ILE A 471 15.03 -20.73 -28.76
CA ILE A 471 13.80 -20.77 -29.56
C ILE A 471 13.93 -19.90 -30.81
N LEU A 472 14.42 -18.66 -30.68
CA LEU A 472 14.64 -17.74 -31.80
C LEU A 472 15.68 -18.28 -32.79
N ASP A 473 16.77 -18.86 -32.31
CA ASP A 473 17.82 -19.47 -33.14
C ASP A 473 17.36 -20.76 -33.83
N LYS A 474 16.29 -21.41 -33.35
CA LYS A 474 15.61 -22.52 -34.03
C LYS A 474 14.50 -22.08 -34.99
N GLY A 475 14.32 -20.76 -35.17
CA GLY A 475 13.28 -20.22 -36.06
C GLY A 475 11.89 -20.11 -35.42
N GLY A 476 11.81 -20.09 -34.09
CA GLY A 476 10.56 -19.82 -33.38
C GLY A 476 10.15 -18.35 -33.40
N VAL A 477 8.89 -18.08 -33.08
CA VAL A 477 8.28 -16.76 -32.91
C VAL A 477 7.87 -16.59 -31.45
N VAL A 478 8.35 -15.53 -30.82
CA VAL A 478 8.19 -15.31 -29.38
C VAL A 478 7.50 -13.99 -29.08
N GLY A 479 6.65 -13.97 -28.05
CA GLY A 479 6.13 -12.75 -27.44
C GLY A 479 7.16 -12.17 -26.46
N THR A 480 7.51 -10.90 -26.60
CA THR A 480 8.52 -10.24 -25.76
C THR A 480 8.03 -8.89 -25.26
N PRO A 481 8.32 -8.51 -23.99
CA PRO A 481 8.10 -7.14 -23.53
C PRO A 481 9.01 -6.16 -24.29
N THR A 482 8.57 -4.90 -24.37
CA THR A 482 9.38 -3.78 -24.87
C THR A 482 9.21 -2.58 -23.94
N ASP A 483 9.91 -1.48 -24.25
CA ASP A 483 9.75 -0.19 -23.57
C ASP A 483 8.42 0.50 -23.89
N THR A 484 7.67 0.00 -24.89
CA THR A 484 6.38 0.56 -25.31
C THR A 484 5.23 -0.40 -25.03
N VAL A 485 4.96 -1.33 -25.96
CA VAL A 485 3.93 -2.37 -25.86
C VAL A 485 4.57 -3.74 -26.11
N TYR A 486 3.91 -4.84 -25.74
CA TYR A 486 4.42 -6.18 -26.08
C TYR A 486 4.54 -6.36 -27.59
N ALA A 487 5.55 -7.13 -28.01
CA ALA A 487 5.88 -7.37 -29.41
C ALA A 487 6.05 -8.86 -29.72
N LEU A 488 5.81 -9.25 -30.97
CA LEU A 488 6.28 -10.50 -31.54
C LEU A 488 7.65 -10.29 -32.15
N GLY A 489 8.58 -11.16 -31.79
CA GLY A 489 9.92 -11.23 -32.36
C GLY A 489 10.17 -12.55 -33.08
N ALA A 490 10.86 -12.47 -34.22
CA ALA A 490 11.48 -13.61 -34.89
C ALA A 490 12.90 -13.25 -35.31
N SER A 491 13.83 -14.19 -35.23
CA SER A 491 15.22 -13.96 -35.65
C SER A 491 15.29 -13.68 -37.15
N CYS A 492 16.05 -12.66 -37.54
CA CYS A 492 16.29 -12.37 -38.95
C CYS A 492 17.15 -13.43 -39.66
N LYS A 493 17.75 -14.38 -38.94
CA LYS A 493 18.44 -15.53 -39.55
C LYS A 493 17.47 -16.52 -40.22
N HIS A 494 16.18 -16.45 -39.88
CA HIS A 494 15.15 -17.40 -40.31
C HIS A 494 14.00 -16.69 -41.05
N PRO A 495 14.08 -16.55 -42.39
CA PRO A 495 13.06 -15.87 -43.19
C PRO A 495 11.65 -16.47 -43.04
N GLU A 496 11.55 -17.79 -42.87
CA GLU A 496 10.27 -18.49 -42.69
C GLU A 496 9.55 -18.07 -41.41
N SER A 497 10.29 -17.78 -40.33
CA SER A 497 9.73 -17.30 -39.07
C SER A 497 9.08 -15.92 -39.21
N ILE A 498 9.63 -15.07 -40.08
CA ILE A 498 9.08 -13.75 -40.40
C ILE A 498 7.78 -13.88 -41.19
N LYS A 499 7.72 -14.81 -42.16
CA LYS A 499 6.47 -15.15 -42.85
C LYS A 499 5.42 -15.66 -41.87
N ARG A 500 5.83 -16.47 -40.89
CA ARG A 500 4.94 -16.96 -39.83
C ARG A 500 4.38 -15.80 -38.98
N ILE A 501 5.14 -14.74 -38.69
CA ILE A 501 4.60 -13.53 -38.03
C ILE A 501 3.43 -12.93 -38.83
N TYR A 502 3.56 -12.81 -40.16
CA TYR A 502 2.47 -12.32 -41.01
C TYR A 502 1.22 -13.21 -40.90
N HIS A 503 1.41 -14.53 -40.92
CA HIS A 503 0.31 -15.50 -40.79
C HIS A 503 -0.35 -15.46 -39.40
N ILE A 504 0.45 -15.47 -38.32
CA ILE A 504 -0.01 -15.42 -36.92
C ILE A 504 -0.97 -14.25 -36.71
N LYS A 505 -0.55 -13.06 -37.17
CA LYS A 505 -1.30 -11.81 -36.98
C LYS A 505 -2.44 -11.61 -37.99
N GLY A 506 -2.51 -12.41 -39.06
CA GLY A 506 -3.35 -12.08 -40.22
C GLY A 506 -2.99 -10.72 -40.81
N ARG A 507 -1.69 -10.41 -40.86
CA ARG A 507 -1.18 -9.09 -41.24
C ARG A 507 -1.10 -8.99 -42.77
N PRO A 508 -1.65 -7.93 -43.39
CA PRO A 508 -1.49 -7.70 -44.81
C PRO A 508 -0.01 -7.43 -45.14
N PRO A 509 0.54 -7.97 -46.24
CA PRO A 509 1.95 -7.81 -46.61
C PRO A 509 2.36 -6.34 -46.81
N GLU A 510 1.40 -5.46 -47.10
CA GLU A 510 1.59 -4.02 -47.23
C GLU A 510 1.96 -3.33 -45.91
N LYS A 511 1.76 -3.97 -44.75
CA LYS A 511 2.20 -3.46 -43.45
C LYS A 511 3.58 -4.04 -43.11
N PRO A 512 4.68 -3.30 -43.34
CA PRO A 512 6.04 -3.84 -43.16
C PRO A 512 6.34 -4.16 -41.68
N ILE A 513 7.24 -5.13 -41.46
CA ILE A 513 7.81 -5.46 -40.14
C ILE A 513 9.06 -4.60 -39.89
N CYS A 514 9.25 -4.18 -38.65
CA CYS A 514 10.38 -3.35 -38.21
C CYS A 514 11.60 -4.23 -37.90
N LEU A 515 12.81 -3.71 -38.14
CA LEU A 515 14.06 -4.30 -37.70
C LEU A 515 14.42 -3.78 -36.30
N CYS A 516 14.58 -4.68 -35.34
CA CYS A 516 15.01 -4.38 -33.98
C CYS A 516 16.48 -4.75 -33.80
N LEU A 517 17.26 -3.81 -33.25
CA LEU A 517 18.67 -3.96 -32.89
C LEU A 517 18.84 -3.79 -31.38
N SER A 518 19.91 -4.34 -30.80
CA SER A 518 20.20 -4.18 -29.37
C SER A 518 20.71 -2.78 -29.05
N ASP A 519 21.47 -2.21 -29.97
CA ASP A 519 22.15 -0.93 -29.87
C ASP A 519 22.44 -0.38 -31.27
N LEU A 520 22.93 0.86 -31.32
CA LEU A 520 23.31 1.51 -32.57
C LEU A 520 24.68 1.06 -33.09
N ASP A 521 25.54 0.47 -32.25
CA ASP A 521 26.89 0.08 -32.64
C ASP A 521 26.84 -1.08 -33.66
N GLN A 522 25.88 -2.02 -33.49
CA GLN A 522 25.56 -3.04 -34.51
C GLN A 522 25.30 -2.43 -35.89
N LEU A 523 24.58 -1.30 -35.93
CA LEU A 523 24.27 -0.62 -37.17
C LEU A 523 25.51 0.08 -37.73
N VAL A 524 26.34 0.69 -36.89
CA VAL A 524 27.62 1.34 -37.29
C VAL A 524 28.54 0.31 -37.95
N GLU A 525 28.68 -0.88 -37.37
CA GLU A 525 29.51 -1.97 -37.91
C GLU A 525 29.03 -2.44 -39.30
N SER A 526 27.72 -2.40 -39.56
CA SER A 526 27.16 -2.76 -40.87
C SER A 526 27.46 -1.75 -42.00
N ASN A 527 27.98 -0.56 -41.62
CA ASN A 527 28.40 0.53 -42.50
C ASN A 527 27.35 0.98 -43.54
N PRO A 528 26.15 1.45 -43.10
CA PRO A 528 25.16 2.01 -44.01
C PRO A 528 25.61 3.35 -44.59
N VAL A 529 25.25 3.62 -45.84
CA VAL A 529 25.47 4.90 -46.52
C VAL A 529 24.41 5.92 -46.06
N PHE A 530 24.36 6.19 -44.76
CA PHE A 530 23.47 7.17 -44.15
C PHE A 530 24.15 8.52 -44.02
N SER A 531 23.38 9.58 -44.19
CA SER A 531 23.91 10.94 -44.08
C SER A 531 24.34 11.26 -42.63
N PRO A 532 25.25 12.22 -42.44
CA PRO A 532 25.64 12.68 -41.10
C PRO A 532 24.44 13.14 -40.25
N LEU A 533 23.47 13.80 -40.88
CA LEU A 533 22.25 14.28 -40.20
C LEU A 533 21.38 13.11 -39.73
N LEU A 534 21.22 12.07 -40.54
CA LEU A 534 20.48 10.86 -40.15
C LEU A 534 21.14 10.18 -38.94
N TRP A 535 22.46 10.05 -38.94
CA TRP A 535 23.20 9.51 -37.80
C TRP A 535 23.04 10.35 -36.53
N ALA A 536 23.15 11.68 -36.64
CA ALA A 536 22.98 12.59 -35.50
C ALA A 536 21.55 12.53 -34.92
N PHE A 537 20.55 12.35 -35.77
CA PHE A 537 19.16 12.19 -35.36
C PHE A 537 18.93 10.82 -34.69
N MET A 538 19.40 9.72 -35.29
CA MET A 538 19.25 8.38 -34.72
C MET A 538 19.91 8.25 -33.35
N ARG A 539 21.10 8.82 -33.13
CA ARG A 539 21.78 8.84 -31.82
C ARG A 539 21.01 9.57 -30.72
N ARG A 540 20.13 10.50 -31.08
CA ARG A 540 19.24 11.20 -30.13
C ARG A 540 17.95 10.45 -29.87
N CYS A 541 17.50 9.67 -30.86
CA CYS A 541 16.27 8.90 -30.79
C CYS A 541 16.42 7.58 -30.02
N TYR A 542 17.64 7.00 -30.01
CA TYR A 542 17.89 5.65 -29.48
C TYR A 542 18.86 5.63 -28.30
N PRO A 543 18.64 4.73 -27.33
CA PRO A 543 17.46 3.88 -27.16
C PRO A 543 16.21 4.69 -26.74
N GLY A 544 15.00 4.19 -27.00
CA GLY A 544 13.74 4.82 -26.55
C GLY A 544 12.64 4.86 -27.60
N GLY A 545 11.43 5.35 -27.28
CA GLY A 545 10.16 5.13 -28.02
C GLY A 545 9.99 5.62 -29.48
N ILE A 546 11.06 5.89 -30.23
CA ILE A 546 11.02 6.32 -31.64
C ILE A 546 11.41 5.15 -32.57
N SER A 547 10.94 5.15 -33.82
CA SER A 547 11.35 4.21 -34.87
C SER A 547 11.56 4.97 -36.18
N CYS A 548 12.72 4.79 -36.81
CA CYS A 548 13.15 5.57 -37.98
C CYS A 548 13.03 4.72 -39.24
N VAL A 549 12.29 5.21 -40.24
CA VAL A 549 12.22 4.61 -41.57
C VAL A 549 13.33 5.18 -42.44
N VAL A 550 14.22 4.32 -42.90
CA VAL A 550 15.44 4.63 -43.63
C VAL A 550 15.50 3.82 -44.94
N PRO A 551 16.29 4.23 -45.95
CA PRO A 551 16.42 3.46 -47.18
C PRO A 551 17.13 2.13 -46.94
N LYS A 552 16.67 1.08 -47.63
CA LYS A 552 17.36 -0.21 -47.67
C LYS A 552 18.68 -0.09 -48.42
N GLY A 553 19.64 -0.93 -48.07
CA GLY A 553 20.92 -0.99 -48.77
C GLY A 553 21.73 -2.25 -48.46
N PRO A 554 22.91 -2.39 -49.09
CA PRO A 554 23.78 -3.55 -48.91
C PRO A 554 24.20 -3.81 -47.45
N TRP A 555 24.19 -2.77 -46.60
CA TRP A 555 24.48 -2.86 -45.17
C TRP A 555 23.61 -3.90 -44.44
N MET A 556 22.39 -4.15 -44.92
CA MET A 556 21.51 -5.16 -44.35
C MET A 556 22.09 -6.59 -44.48
N GLN A 557 22.87 -6.84 -45.52
CA GLN A 557 23.59 -8.11 -45.68
C GLN A 557 24.79 -8.19 -44.73
N ASN A 558 25.51 -7.08 -44.52
CA ASN A 558 26.59 -7.00 -43.52
C ASN A 558 26.08 -7.24 -42.10
N LEU A 559 24.83 -6.86 -41.82
CA LEU A 559 24.15 -7.11 -40.55
C LEU A 559 23.63 -8.56 -40.42
N GLY A 560 23.81 -9.40 -41.44
CA GLY A 560 23.50 -10.84 -41.39
C GLY A 560 22.04 -11.21 -41.66
N LEU A 561 21.26 -10.34 -42.33
CA LEU A 561 19.84 -10.64 -42.61
C LEU A 561 19.63 -11.67 -43.73
N GLY A 562 20.59 -11.85 -44.65
CA GLY A 562 20.45 -12.82 -45.75
C GLY A 562 19.17 -12.61 -46.56
N ASP A 563 18.38 -13.67 -46.72
CA ASP A 563 17.10 -13.64 -47.45
C ASP A 563 15.97 -12.95 -46.66
N ALA A 564 16.14 -12.70 -45.35
CA ALA A 564 15.13 -12.03 -44.53
C ALA A 564 14.85 -10.59 -44.98
N VAL A 565 15.80 -9.97 -45.71
CA VAL A 565 15.66 -8.63 -46.30
C VAL A 565 14.39 -8.49 -47.14
N GLN A 566 13.90 -9.57 -47.74
CA GLN A 566 12.68 -9.57 -48.56
C GLN A 566 11.38 -9.48 -47.74
N TYR A 567 11.43 -9.83 -46.44
CA TYR A 567 10.25 -9.95 -45.56
C TYR A 567 10.17 -8.88 -44.47
N VAL A 568 11.19 -8.02 -44.36
CA VAL A 568 11.21 -6.85 -43.44
C VAL A 568 11.17 -5.56 -44.23
N GLY A 569 10.55 -4.50 -43.71
CA GLY A 569 10.43 -3.24 -44.45
C GLY A 569 9.58 -3.33 -45.72
N THR A 570 9.62 -2.30 -46.55
CA THR A 570 9.04 -2.25 -47.90
C THR A 570 10.07 -2.67 -48.95
N LYS A 571 9.79 -2.51 -50.25
CA LYS A 571 10.80 -2.76 -51.30
C LYS A 571 12.00 -1.81 -51.20
N GLU A 572 11.78 -0.57 -50.78
CA GLU A 572 12.80 0.50 -50.83
C GLU A 572 13.28 0.96 -49.44
N SER A 573 12.48 0.74 -48.40
CA SER A 573 12.74 1.29 -47.06
C SER A 573 12.55 0.26 -45.94
N ILE A 574 13.17 0.52 -44.79
CA ILE A 574 13.03 -0.31 -43.59
C ILE A 574 12.91 0.57 -42.35
N CYS A 575 12.06 0.15 -41.42
CA CYS A 575 11.96 0.80 -40.11
C CYS A 575 12.97 0.15 -39.16
N ILE A 576 13.81 0.95 -38.51
CA ILE A 576 14.76 0.52 -37.48
C ILE A 576 14.20 0.92 -36.10
N ARG A 577 14.44 0.07 -35.10
CA ARG A 577 14.08 0.26 -33.70
C ARG A 577 15.22 -0.18 -32.80
N VAL A 578 15.59 0.66 -31.83
CA VAL A 578 16.43 0.28 -30.67
C VAL A 578 15.66 0.61 -29.40
N PRO A 579 14.98 -0.38 -28.79
CA PRO A 579 14.12 -0.17 -27.63
C PRO A 579 14.90 0.07 -26.34
N ASP A 580 14.39 0.93 -25.46
CA ASP A 580 14.94 1.12 -24.10
C ASP A 580 14.41 0.03 -23.15
N SER A 581 14.66 -1.23 -23.52
CA SER A 581 14.22 -2.41 -22.79
C SER A 581 15.41 -3.33 -22.58
N THR A 582 15.83 -3.49 -21.32
CA THR A 582 16.96 -4.35 -20.97
C THR A 582 16.74 -5.79 -21.41
N VAL A 583 15.52 -6.30 -21.25
CA VAL A 583 15.14 -7.67 -21.63
C VAL A 583 15.26 -7.87 -23.14
N LEU A 584 14.66 -6.98 -23.94
CA LEU A 584 14.69 -7.12 -25.39
C LEU A 584 16.08 -6.82 -25.98
N ALA A 585 16.77 -5.80 -25.48
CA ALA A 585 18.13 -5.48 -25.93
C ALA A 585 19.09 -6.65 -25.67
N TYR A 586 19.00 -7.30 -24.50
CA TYR A 586 19.78 -8.49 -24.19
C TYR A 586 19.38 -9.71 -25.04
N LEU A 587 18.09 -9.90 -25.31
CA LEU A 587 17.63 -10.97 -26.19
C LEU A 587 18.16 -10.79 -27.62
N VAL A 588 18.10 -9.56 -28.15
CA VAL A 588 18.60 -9.21 -29.49
C VAL A 588 20.13 -9.34 -29.57
N SER A 589 20.87 -9.03 -28.51
CA SER A 589 22.33 -9.21 -28.50
C SER A 589 22.74 -10.68 -28.54
N LEU A 590 21.91 -11.59 -28.03
CA LEU A 590 22.11 -13.04 -28.13
C LEU A 590 21.71 -13.60 -29.51
N SER A 591 20.53 -13.22 -30.02
CA SER A 591 20.01 -13.78 -31.28
C SER A 591 20.54 -13.11 -32.54
N GLY A 592 21.08 -11.90 -32.43
CA GLY A 592 21.24 -10.97 -33.55
C GLY A 592 19.93 -10.23 -33.87
N PRO A 593 19.87 -9.48 -34.99
CA PRO A 593 18.73 -8.64 -35.34
C PRO A 593 17.40 -9.41 -35.35
N ILE A 594 16.36 -8.80 -34.78
CA ILE A 594 15.02 -9.40 -34.66
C ILE A 594 14.03 -8.61 -35.52
N ALA A 595 13.23 -9.33 -36.30
CA ALA A 595 12.06 -8.78 -36.98
C ALA A 595 10.93 -8.60 -35.94
N LEU A 596 10.51 -7.36 -35.71
CA LEU A 596 9.67 -6.97 -34.58
C LEU A 596 8.37 -6.28 -35.01
N THR A 597 7.26 -6.66 -34.40
CA THR A 597 5.96 -5.98 -34.53
C THR A 597 5.14 -6.12 -33.25
N SER A 598 4.09 -5.34 -33.03
CA SER A 598 3.25 -5.43 -31.82
C SER A 598 2.64 -6.83 -31.61
N ALA A 599 2.36 -7.23 -30.38
CA ALA A 599 1.85 -8.56 -30.03
C ALA A 599 0.32 -8.64 -29.95
N ASN A 600 -0.35 -8.19 -31.02
CA ASN A 600 -1.80 -8.20 -31.17
C ASN A 600 -2.24 -8.74 -32.55
N PRO A 601 -3.46 -9.29 -32.68
CA PRO A 601 -4.07 -9.54 -34.00
C PRO A 601 -4.10 -8.25 -34.84
N SER A 602 -3.96 -8.36 -36.16
CA SER A 602 -3.95 -7.18 -37.05
C SER A 602 -5.25 -6.38 -36.91
N GLY A 603 -5.15 -5.12 -36.46
CA GLY A 603 -6.30 -4.23 -36.22
C GLY A 603 -6.88 -4.30 -34.81
N GLY A 604 -6.40 -5.18 -33.95
CA GLY A 604 -6.77 -5.23 -32.53
C GLY A 604 -6.07 -4.17 -31.68
N ALA A 605 -6.49 -4.04 -30.42
CA ALA A 605 -5.82 -3.19 -29.43
C ALA A 605 -4.37 -3.65 -29.17
N ASP A 606 -3.49 -2.72 -28.79
CA ASP A 606 -2.11 -3.06 -28.43
C ASP A 606 -2.07 -3.86 -27.12
N SER A 607 -1.22 -4.89 -27.06
CA SER A 607 -1.04 -5.72 -25.86
C SER A 607 -0.09 -5.04 -24.89
N ILE A 608 -0.58 -4.66 -23.70
CA ILE A 608 0.19 -3.97 -22.64
C ILE A 608 0.55 -4.88 -21.46
N HIS A 609 0.19 -6.17 -21.54
CA HIS A 609 0.50 -7.18 -20.54
C HIS A 609 0.70 -8.53 -21.23
N HIS A 610 1.54 -9.40 -20.68
CA HIS A 610 1.79 -10.74 -21.25
C HIS A 610 0.50 -11.58 -21.32
N ASP A 611 -0.41 -11.46 -20.35
CA ASP A 611 -1.72 -12.14 -20.40
C ASP A 611 -2.55 -11.77 -21.64
N MET A 612 -2.45 -10.53 -22.12
CA MET A 612 -3.14 -10.12 -23.36
C MET A 612 -2.55 -10.85 -24.57
N VAL A 613 -1.24 -11.13 -24.56
CA VAL A 613 -0.56 -11.90 -25.61
C VAL A 613 -0.93 -13.38 -25.52
N ILE A 614 -0.95 -13.94 -24.31
CA ILE A 614 -1.35 -15.33 -24.05
C ILE A 614 -2.76 -15.58 -24.60
N ASN A 615 -3.72 -14.73 -24.23
CA ASN A 615 -5.12 -14.88 -24.59
C ASN A 615 -5.38 -14.65 -26.08
N SER A 616 -4.65 -13.73 -26.73
CA SER A 616 -4.92 -13.37 -28.13
C SER A 616 -4.13 -14.19 -29.15
N LEU A 617 -2.87 -14.51 -28.87
CA LEU A 617 -1.94 -15.10 -29.83
C LEU A 617 -1.19 -16.32 -29.29
N GLY A 618 -1.29 -16.65 -27.99
CA GLY A 618 -0.46 -17.66 -27.35
C GLY A 618 -0.44 -19.02 -28.05
N HIS A 619 -1.58 -19.47 -28.60
CA HIS A 619 -1.72 -20.75 -29.32
C HIS A 619 -0.99 -20.82 -30.67
N LYS A 620 -0.39 -19.72 -31.12
CA LYS A 620 0.40 -19.66 -32.36
C LYS A 620 1.88 -19.33 -32.12
N LEU A 621 2.28 -19.08 -30.87
CA LEU A 621 3.64 -18.69 -30.50
C LEU A 621 4.41 -19.89 -29.94
N ASP A 622 5.74 -19.83 -30.00
CA ASP A 622 6.61 -20.88 -29.45
C ASP A 622 7.10 -20.53 -28.03
N GLY A 623 6.84 -19.31 -27.59
CA GLY A 623 7.10 -18.88 -26.22
C GLY A 623 6.71 -17.42 -25.96
N ILE A 624 6.46 -17.07 -24.70
CA ILE A 624 6.20 -15.69 -24.27
C ILE A 624 7.07 -15.36 -23.06
N ILE A 625 7.75 -14.21 -23.11
CA ILE A 625 8.43 -13.64 -21.95
C ILE A 625 7.43 -12.85 -21.13
N CYS A 626 7.25 -13.22 -19.86
CA CYS A 626 6.35 -12.59 -18.90
C CYS A 626 7.11 -11.56 -18.05
N ASP A 627 6.76 -10.29 -18.21
CA ASP A 627 7.40 -9.15 -17.53
C ASP A 627 6.38 -8.14 -16.96
N GLY A 628 5.15 -8.61 -16.68
CA GLY A 628 4.09 -7.74 -16.16
C GLY A 628 3.58 -6.72 -17.20
N LYS A 629 3.24 -5.52 -16.72
CA LYS A 629 2.70 -4.41 -17.52
C LYS A 629 3.82 -3.70 -18.29
N SER A 630 3.52 -3.30 -19.53
CA SER A 630 4.41 -2.44 -20.31
C SER A 630 4.52 -1.03 -19.72
N ASN A 631 5.63 -0.35 -20.00
CA ASN A 631 5.89 1.01 -19.50
C ASN A 631 4.98 2.07 -20.13
N GLU A 632 4.56 1.85 -21.38
CA GLU A 632 3.66 2.74 -22.12
C GLU A 632 2.38 2.01 -22.50
N LEU A 633 1.33 2.78 -22.83
CA LEU A 633 0.04 2.24 -23.27
C LEU A 633 -0.11 2.19 -24.80
N VAL A 634 0.79 2.83 -25.53
CA VAL A 634 0.73 2.99 -26.99
C VAL A 634 2.08 2.68 -27.61
N ALA A 635 2.06 2.16 -28.84
CA ALA A 635 3.27 1.81 -29.57
C ALA A 635 4.18 3.03 -29.91
N SER A 636 5.40 2.75 -30.37
CA SER A 636 6.40 3.76 -30.74
C SER A 636 5.95 4.74 -31.83
N THR A 637 6.54 5.94 -31.80
CA THR A 637 6.39 6.96 -32.86
C THR A 637 7.23 6.59 -34.07
N VAL A 638 6.62 6.54 -35.27
CA VAL A 638 7.26 6.10 -36.51
C VAL A 638 7.52 7.30 -37.42
N VAL A 639 8.80 7.60 -37.62
CA VAL A 639 9.29 8.79 -38.33
C VAL A 639 9.86 8.36 -39.69
N ASN A 640 9.36 8.99 -40.75
CA ASN A 640 9.89 8.83 -42.10
C ASN A 640 11.12 9.73 -42.29
N CYS A 641 12.29 9.11 -42.44
CA CYS A 641 13.58 9.78 -42.58
C CYS A 641 14.16 9.70 -44.00
N LEU A 642 13.37 9.26 -45.00
CA LEU A 642 13.85 9.09 -46.38
C LEU A 642 14.29 10.40 -47.06
N LYS A 643 13.75 11.54 -46.61
CA LYS A 643 14.05 12.89 -47.12
C LYS A 643 14.73 13.78 -46.09
N ILE A 644 15.40 13.18 -45.10
CA ILE A 644 15.98 13.92 -43.98
C ILE A 644 17.03 14.95 -44.43
N ASP A 645 17.74 14.68 -45.52
CA ASP A 645 18.74 15.58 -46.11
C ASP A 645 18.12 16.79 -46.83
N GLU A 646 16.85 16.72 -47.22
CA GLU A 646 16.07 17.88 -47.68
C GLU A 646 15.64 18.77 -46.48
N GLY A 647 16.01 18.41 -45.26
CA GLY A 647 15.66 19.11 -44.02
C GLY A 647 14.25 18.82 -43.52
N VAL A 648 13.60 17.76 -44.02
CA VAL A 648 12.20 17.41 -43.76
C VAL A 648 12.08 16.00 -43.19
N ILE A 649 11.35 15.86 -42.08
CA ILE A 649 10.85 14.58 -41.57
C ILE A 649 9.33 14.56 -41.64
N THR A 650 8.75 13.38 -41.87
CA THR A 650 7.29 13.17 -41.84
C THR A 650 6.95 12.00 -40.91
N TYR A 651 5.68 11.82 -40.58
CA TYR A 651 5.24 10.83 -39.57
C TYR A 651 4.31 9.81 -40.22
N PHE A 652 4.62 8.52 -40.09
CA PHE A 652 3.67 7.45 -40.42
C PHE A 652 2.73 7.16 -39.26
N ARG A 653 3.21 7.38 -38.02
CA ARG A 653 2.42 7.21 -36.79
C ARG A 653 3.00 8.08 -35.68
N ILE A 654 2.14 8.78 -34.95
CA ILE A 654 2.48 9.41 -33.66
C ILE A 654 2.09 8.41 -32.57
N GLY A 655 3.06 8.04 -31.73
CA GLY A 655 2.94 7.03 -30.69
C GLY A 655 3.23 7.60 -29.30
N CYS A 656 3.91 6.83 -28.45
CA CYS A 656 4.26 7.23 -27.07
C CYS A 656 5.10 8.51 -27.00
N THR A 657 5.94 8.77 -28.00
CA THR A 657 6.75 10.00 -28.06
C THR A 657 5.99 11.09 -28.84
N PRO A 658 5.61 12.21 -28.21
CA PRO A 658 4.87 13.27 -28.86
C PRO A 658 5.65 13.87 -30.04
N LYS A 659 4.92 14.38 -31.04
CA LYS A 659 5.49 14.98 -32.25
C LYS A 659 6.46 16.11 -31.91
N GLU A 660 6.10 16.96 -30.96
CA GLU A 660 6.88 18.13 -30.53
C GLU A 660 8.27 17.71 -30.04
N ARG A 661 8.35 16.58 -29.33
CA ARG A 661 9.63 16.06 -28.84
C ARG A 661 10.50 15.56 -29.99
N VAL A 662 9.91 14.87 -30.98
CA VAL A 662 10.64 14.38 -32.15
C VAL A 662 11.14 15.55 -33.01
N ASP A 663 10.30 16.55 -33.26
CA ASP A 663 10.68 17.77 -34.00
C ASP A 663 11.83 18.50 -33.29
N GLN A 664 11.80 18.59 -31.95
CA GLN A 664 12.90 19.15 -31.16
C GLN A 664 14.22 18.37 -31.36
N LEU A 665 14.20 17.03 -31.27
CA LEU A 665 15.38 16.20 -31.48
C LEU A 665 15.96 16.37 -32.89
N PHE A 666 15.10 16.59 -33.89
CA PHE A 666 15.51 16.82 -35.26
C PHE A 666 16.20 18.17 -35.44
N GLU A 667 15.66 19.24 -34.85
CA GLU A 667 16.30 20.57 -34.88
C GLU A 667 17.64 20.58 -34.13
N GLU A 668 17.74 19.87 -33.00
CA GLU A 668 19.00 19.69 -32.28
C GLU A 668 20.04 18.93 -33.14
N ALA A 669 19.63 17.94 -33.91
CA ALA A 669 20.51 17.23 -34.83
C ALA A 669 21.00 18.13 -35.98
N LYS A 670 20.12 18.98 -36.55
CA LYS A 670 20.52 19.98 -37.55
C LYS A 670 21.53 20.97 -36.99
N ALA A 671 21.33 21.44 -35.78
CA ALA A 671 22.23 22.38 -35.11
C ALA A 671 23.64 21.78 -34.93
N GLU A 672 23.74 20.50 -34.55
CA GLU A 672 25.02 19.79 -34.43
C GLU A 672 25.79 19.78 -35.76
N ILE A 673 25.13 19.37 -36.85
CA ILE A 673 25.76 19.30 -38.18
C ILE A 673 26.21 20.68 -38.65
N ASN A 674 25.38 21.72 -38.44
CA ASN A 674 25.73 23.09 -38.79
C ASN A 674 26.93 23.63 -37.99
N SER A 675 27.01 23.28 -36.69
CA SER A 675 28.15 23.67 -35.85
C SER A 675 29.45 22.96 -36.26
N THR A 676 29.37 21.69 -36.67
CA THR A 676 30.53 20.92 -37.10
C THR A 676 31.10 21.47 -38.41
N ASN A 677 30.23 21.81 -39.36
CA ASN A 677 30.63 22.40 -40.63
C ASN A 677 31.25 23.80 -40.48
N SER A 678 30.78 24.61 -39.52
CA SER A 678 31.38 25.93 -39.27
C SER A 678 32.77 25.83 -38.62
N SER A 679 32.99 24.87 -37.71
CA SER A 679 34.32 24.61 -37.13
C SER A 679 35.34 24.06 -38.14
N ILE A 680 34.93 23.23 -39.10
CA ILE A 680 35.81 22.73 -40.17
C ILE A 680 36.22 23.89 -41.09
N ASN A 681 35.27 24.74 -41.50
CA ASN A 681 35.57 25.92 -42.32
C ASN A 681 36.49 26.94 -41.63
N LEU A 682 36.41 27.06 -40.30
CA LEU A 682 37.35 27.87 -39.53
C LEU A 682 38.75 27.24 -39.52
N SER A 683 38.88 25.92 -39.36
CA SER A 683 40.20 25.26 -39.36
C SER A 683 40.93 25.30 -40.71
N VAL A 684 40.22 25.23 -41.83
CA VAL A 684 40.80 25.33 -43.17
C VAL A 684 41.34 26.74 -43.46
N ASN A 685 40.66 27.78 -42.95
CA ASN A 685 41.07 29.18 -43.13
C ASN A 685 42.28 29.61 -42.27
N TYR A 686 42.70 28.80 -41.29
CA TYR A 686 43.93 29.05 -40.50
C TYR A 686 45.16 28.28 -41.02
N SER A 687 44.98 27.43 -42.04
CA SER A 687 46.04 26.61 -42.65
C SER A 687 46.47 27.03 -44.07
N THR A 688 45.98 28.19 -44.54
CA THR A 688 46.46 28.90 -45.73
C THR A 688 47.08 30.21 -45.31
#